data_AF-K9W382-F1
#
_entry.id   AF-K9W382-F1
#
_cell.length_a   1.000
_cell.length_b   1.000
_cell.length_c   1.000
_cell.angle_alpha   90.00
_cell.angle_beta   90.00
_cell.angle_gamma   90.00
#
_symmetry.space_group_name_H-M   'P 1'
#
loop_
_entity.id
_entity.type
_entity.pdbx_description
1 polymer ?
#
loop_
_entity_poly.entity_id
_entity_poly.type
_entity_poly.pdbx_seq_one_letter_code
_entity_poly.pdbx_strand_id
1 'polypeptide(L)'
;MVNTLQEGSNNLVPVDYSDLLNKILAVIKHQNPFKLINNGQRLIIDFDQVASEVVKQTPANPLLEPEYNARSATVNFNLAFKDKFPNHIKDIKDCLQTQLEAVLPADNRSIENFVLNLTKDLTEFKNTQASIDLSYPFADQSGLQKQRLSLDQPNVGTNSLLKLHKLTITVDRTQEFNRQLDQGLETYLTNHLEAENADEQEELTDILKNLTKDPNDANSDYYKLKRLVDTEVVGQLKRQAKIKYLEHINAHIDVKKSQDVFYLRDLIRRLKLIDTYLNDPNKVDGDYEVNYHGVTVNLRQVLSRAEAFDSLPIIPLVEGYLGETTDKQQGKKQFIFGLKFKFNNKFHAGGGDTSFAYHLNLINPDSKTHQEELKTKKSFAGKVLKLFFLYYFVFSSRCQPGSEGYHPELELDYDPVATFENKFLPILQGNDEENKKDIFKTISTSLLGNQKLNIQLKINKLKSLLHKFIDQQSILKPVEYLLHIGVPTSILESDIDKILDRSTFFKDVIRKNPKEALQYLTVTDAQFNQDILCQLPVNMKIEDIRYHYHPQEKQTFNLGYELEGIKALPVLFIPKDDYSRKEYDQKFKQRSLLVFTYDLQNDTLTADKAFVYRLTFSLLTYICLKLLVDVDTKESRLFLPLLRLHLKNKQKSSPLEGYISDYSKVLAHLLNEEHLASSQGFDLTQQNAFKTLNGLSSLYSVIPKHFRFNNPEDTPKLDKLAIIIVSSRESDSKSRNPNRNERISNLMGEVITVNLQEDGVIKLETLKTFSENYPTSEMYSQPSVLLDQITNLYNQRYQHILYIAKAPYSSSLNLTQQEDDDGLFFLSRNLIKYLTDKYLTENSCKLSIYPIFFDKYYVRKLLDRTSRDSLYIQDSAELTELVNSQQSVVFFNLFNGTAVDPNNTFYHGVISYATLLNIYQGILDDEELRKNLIYNGDMKKDILQYLTLFHFSRYEASKRINVKLDPYQHIIGDESLGKLALFKHSQEKADFNSLAFLTEVKKILNTARYPSPTLPL
;
A
#
# COMPACT_ATOMS: atom_id res chain seq x y z
N MET A 1 28.63 39.81 3.11
CA MET A 1 27.17 40.04 3.09
C MET A 1 26.77 40.32 1.66
N VAL A 2 26.24 39.30 0.99
CA VAL A 2 25.56 39.42 -0.30
C VAL A 2 24.11 39.04 0.02
N ASN A 3 23.19 39.99 -0.11
CA ASN A 3 21.76 39.75 0.07
C ASN A 3 21.28 38.88 -1.09
N THR A 4 21.07 37.59 -0.84
CA THR A 4 20.27 36.74 -1.71
C THR A 4 18.80 37.00 -1.41
N LEU A 5 18.14 37.77 -2.27
CA LEU A 5 16.68 37.81 -2.37
C LEU A 5 16.21 36.42 -2.84
N GLN A 6 15.68 35.60 -1.95
CA GLN A 6 14.90 34.41 -2.33
C GLN A 6 13.42 34.80 -2.33
N GLU A 7 12.89 35.18 -3.50
CA GLU A 7 11.45 35.00 -3.74
C GLU A 7 11.16 33.50 -3.64
N GLY A 8 10.15 33.11 -2.86
CA GLY A 8 9.75 31.72 -2.64
C GLY A 8 9.29 31.08 -3.95
N SER A 9 10.22 30.46 -4.68
CA SER A 9 10.03 29.94 -6.03
C SER A 9 9.58 28.46 -6.04
N ASN A 10 8.65 28.06 -5.16
CA ASN A 10 8.01 26.74 -5.28
C ASN A 10 6.53 26.92 -5.66
N ASN A 11 6.03 26.05 -6.54
CA ASN A 11 4.66 26.14 -7.06
C ASN A 11 3.66 25.46 -6.12
N LEU A 12 3.94 25.37 -4.81
CA LEU A 12 3.10 24.67 -3.83
C LEU A 12 2.13 25.64 -3.15
N VAL A 13 0.99 25.13 -2.68
CA VAL A 13 0.01 25.96 -1.96
C VAL A 13 0.57 26.33 -0.58
N PRO A 14 0.71 27.62 -0.24
CA PRO A 14 1.24 28.03 1.04
C PRO A 14 0.19 27.95 2.16
N VAL A 15 0.66 27.68 3.39
CA VAL A 15 -0.19 27.53 4.58
C VAL A 15 0.21 28.46 5.73
N ASP A 16 -0.76 28.86 6.55
CA ASP A 16 -0.58 29.71 7.73
C ASP A 16 -1.50 29.28 8.88
N TYR A 17 -0.92 28.72 9.95
CA TYR A 17 -1.69 28.26 11.12
C TYR A 17 -1.78 29.30 12.25
N SER A 18 -1.34 30.56 12.03
CA SER A 18 -1.22 31.57 13.10
C SER A 18 -2.51 31.78 13.89
N ASP A 19 -3.64 31.99 13.22
CA ASP A 19 -4.92 32.25 13.91
C ASP A 19 -5.34 31.04 14.75
N LEU A 20 -5.18 29.83 14.20
CA LEU A 20 -5.49 28.59 14.91
C LEU A 20 -4.61 28.40 16.15
N LEU A 21 -3.28 28.55 16.03
CA LEU A 21 -2.36 28.39 17.16
C LEU A 21 -2.59 29.44 18.26
N ASN A 22 -2.90 30.68 17.88
CA ASN A 22 -3.23 31.73 18.85
C ASN A 22 -4.53 31.44 19.59
N LYS A 23 -5.55 30.94 18.91
CA LYS A 23 -6.82 30.53 19.54
C LYS A 23 -6.64 29.33 20.47
N ILE A 24 -5.81 28.35 20.09
CA ILE A 24 -5.41 27.24 20.97
C ILE A 24 -4.77 27.79 22.25
N LEU A 25 -3.77 28.66 22.12
CA LEU A 25 -3.07 29.29 23.25
C LEU A 25 -4.02 30.08 24.16
N ALA A 26 -4.96 30.82 23.58
CA ALA A 26 -5.95 31.58 24.34
C ALA A 26 -6.87 30.68 25.18
N VAL A 27 -7.33 29.55 24.62
CA VAL A 27 -8.20 28.60 25.36
C VAL A 27 -7.44 27.95 26.52
N ILE A 28 -6.22 27.45 26.30
CA ILE A 28 -5.45 26.77 27.37
C ILE A 28 -5.01 27.72 28.50
N LYS A 29 -4.92 29.04 28.25
CA LYS A 29 -4.65 30.03 29.29
C LYS A 29 -5.82 30.18 30.27
N HIS A 30 -7.05 30.02 29.78
CA HIS A 30 -8.27 30.20 30.58
C HIS A 30 -8.84 28.90 31.13
N GLN A 31 -8.43 27.76 30.58
CA GLN A 31 -8.96 26.45 30.93
C GLN A 31 -7.82 25.45 31.17
N ASN A 32 -7.68 24.99 32.40
CA ASN A 32 -6.72 23.94 32.74
C ASN A 32 -7.28 22.57 32.29
N PRO A 33 -6.59 21.85 31.38
CA PRO A 33 -7.07 20.57 30.86
C PRO A 33 -6.72 19.37 31.74
N PHE A 34 -6.01 19.58 32.86
CA PHE A 34 -5.44 18.51 33.68
C PHE A 34 -6.22 18.28 34.98
N LYS A 35 -6.35 17.01 35.37
CA LYS A 35 -6.94 16.63 36.66
C LYS A 35 -6.30 15.38 37.23
N LEU A 36 -5.84 15.45 38.48
CA LEU A 36 -5.34 14.28 39.22
C LEU A 36 -6.46 13.53 39.95
N ILE A 37 -6.38 12.20 39.91
CA ILE A 37 -7.31 11.29 40.60
C ILE A 37 -6.51 10.19 41.32
N ASN A 38 -7.08 9.61 42.39
CA ASN A 38 -6.46 8.55 43.22
C ASN A 38 -5.07 8.93 43.75
N ASN A 39 -4.99 10.02 44.52
CA ASN A 39 -3.74 10.45 45.17
C ASN A 39 -2.57 10.62 44.17
N GLY A 40 -2.85 11.08 42.95
CA GLY A 40 -1.84 11.33 41.93
C GLY A 40 -1.43 10.12 41.09
N GLN A 41 -2.06 8.96 41.27
CA GLN A 41 -1.77 7.78 40.43
C GLN A 41 -2.36 7.88 39.02
N ARG A 42 -3.23 8.85 38.73
CA ARG A 42 -3.89 9.00 37.43
C ARG A 42 -4.01 10.46 37.03
N LEU A 43 -3.56 10.78 35.82
CA LEU A 43 -3.71 12.10 35.20
C LEU A 43 -4.77 12.02 34.10
N ILE A 44 -5.90 12.69 34.31
CA ILE A 44 -6.94 12.87 33.29
C ILE A 44 -6.62 14.14 32.50
N ILE A 45 -6.70 14.03 31.17
CA ILE A 45 -6.36 15.08 30.21
C ILE A 45 -7.55 15.29 29.27
N ASP A 46 -8.19 16.47 29.36
CA ASP A 46 -9.40 16.80 28.60
C ASP A 46 -9.11 17.79 27.44
N PHE A 47 -8.27 17.36 26.49
CA PHE A 47 -8.02 18.11 25.26
C PHE A 47 -9.20 18.09 24.28
N ASP A 48 -10.16 17.17 24.45
CA ASP A 48 -11.42 17.17 23.72
C ASP A 48 -12.23 18.43 24.02
N GLN A 49 -12.31 18.85 25.29
CA GLN A 49 -12.97 20.10 25.66
C GLN A 49 -12.24 21.31 25.05
N VAL A 50 -10.91 21.35 25.14
CA VAL A 50 -10.10 22.44 24.55
C VAL A 50 -10.31 22.54 23.05
N ALA A 51 -10.21 21.41 22.32
CA ALA A 51 -10.42 21.38 20.88
C ALA A 51 -11.84 21.80 20.49
N SER A 52 -12.85 21.39 21.28
CA SER A 52 -14.25 21.78 21.07
C SER A 52 -14.46 23.29 21.29
N GLU A 53 -13.78 23.91 22.24
CA GLU A 53 -13.81 25.37 22.44
C GLU A 53 -13.09 26.13 21.32
N VAL A 54 -11.94 25.64 20.85
CA VAL A 54 -11.24 26.25 19.71
C VAL A 54 -12.10 26.22 18.44
N VAL A 55 -12.82 25.12 18.19
CA VAL A 55 -13.80 25.02 17.09
C VAL A 55 -14.86 26.12 17.17
N LYS A 56 -15.34 26.47 18.37
CA LYS A 56 -16.35 27.53 18.56
C LYS A 56 -15.82 28.93 18.26
N GLN A 57 -14.50 29.14 18.34
CA GLN A 57 -13.85 30.42 17.99
C GLN A 57 -13.63 30.61 16.48
N THR A 58 -14.07 29.65 15.65
CA THR A 58 -14.04 29.70 14.18
C THR A 58 -12.70 30.23 13.64
N PRO A 59 -11.61 29.46 13.79
CA PRO A 59 -10.30 29.83 13.24
C PRO A 59 -10.36 29.98 11.72
N ALA A 60 -9.56 30.91 11.20
CA ALA A 60 -9.38 31.11 9.77
C ALA A 60 -8.86 29.83 9.10
N ASN A 61 -9.24 29.61 7.84
CA ASN A 61 -8.71 28.49 7.06
C ASN A 61 -7.19 28.69 6.86
N PRO A 62 -6.35 27.71 7.24
CA PRO A 62 -4.92 27.83 7.06
C PRO A 62 -4.44 27.88 5.60
N LEU A 63 -5.27 27.49 4.62
CA LEU A 63 -4.90 27.54 3.21
C LEU A 63 -5.08 28.95 2.66
N LEU A 64 -4.00 29.52 2.11
CA LEU A 64 -3.99 30.88 1.54
C LEU A 64 -4.46 30.91 0.07
N GLU A 65 -4.54 29.75 -0.58
CA GLU A 65 -5.12 29.57 -1.91
C GLU A 65 -6.31 28.60 -1.85
N PRO A 66 -7.20 28.59 -2.86
CA PRO A 66 -8.33 27.66 -2.92
C PRO A 66 -7.88 26.18 -2.91
N GLU A 67 -8.51 25.35 -2.07
CA GLU A 67 -8.08 23.97 -1.83
C GLU A 67 -8.10 23.07 -3.08
N TYR A 68 -8.87 23.40 -4.12
CA TYR A 68 -8.90 22.61 -5.35
C TYR A 68 -7.57 22.64 -6.12
N ASN A 69 -6.70 23.63 -5.83
CA ASN A 69 -5.34 23.69 -6.36
C ASN A 69 -4.41 22.69 -5.67
N ALA A 70 -4.70 22.28 -4.43
CA ALA A 70 -3.87 21.38 -3.63
C ALA A 70 -4.44 19.96 -3.64
N ARG A 71 -3.57 18.97 -3.81
CA ARG A 71 -3.88 17.57 -3.49
C ARG A 71 -3.53 17.29 -2.04
N SER A 72 -2.42 17.84 -1.56
CA SER A 72 -2.05 17.88 -0.15
C SER A 72 -1.40 19.21 0.20
N ALA A 73 -1.58 19.69 1.43
CA ALA A 73 -0.97 20.91 1.94
C ALA A 73 -0.82 20.84 3.45
N THR A 74 0.40 20.97 3.95
CA THR A 74 0.74 20.74 5.36
C THR A 74 1.89 21.61 5.88
N VAL A 75 3.07 21.59 5.23
CA VAL A 75 4.30 22.18 5.80
C VAL A 75 4.92 23.26 4.92
N ASN A 76 4.33 23.57 3.77
CA ASN A 76 4.75 24.71 2.95
C ASN A 76 4.32 26.05 3.59
N PHE A 77 4.93 26.41 4.71
CA PHE A 77 4.63 27.64 5.45
C PHE A 77 4.91 28.88 4.61
N ASN A 78 4.00 29.87 4.65
CA ASN A 78 4.32 31.18 4.11
C ASN A 78 5.51 31.81 4.87
N LEU A 79 6.23 32.73 4.24
CA LEU A 79 7.43 33.34 4.83
C LEU A 79 7.14 34.03 6.18
N ALA A 80 6.02 34.74 6.29
CA ALA A 80 5.65 35.49 7.51
C ALA A 80 5.33 34.58 8.72
N PHE A 81 4.80 33.39 8.47
CA PHE A 81 4.42 32.40 9.47
C PHE A 81 5.60 31.51 9.84
N LYS A 82 6.45 31.15 8.87
CA LYS A 82 7.62 30.28 9.08
C LYS A 82 8.49 30.75 10.25
N ASP A 83 8.73 32.05 10.35
CA ASP A 83 9.55 32.65 11.42
C ASP A 83 8.82 32.69 12.79
N LYS A 84 7.48 32.76 12.79
CA LYS A 84 6.66 32.83 14.01
C LYS A 84 6.31 31.45 14.57
N PHE A 85 6.28 30.43 13.72
CA PHE A 85 5.85 29.08 14.09
C PHE A 85 6.60 28.50 15.31
N PRO A 86 7.96 28.59 15.41
CA PRO A 86 8.67 28.11 16.60
C PRO A 86 8.22 28.77 17.90
N ASN A 87 7.90 30.06 17.89
CA ASN A 87 7.48 30.78 19.09
C ASN A 87 6.07 30.38 19.51
N HIS A 88 5.12 30.24 18.56
CA HIS A 88 3.77 29.75 18.90
C HIS A 88 3.80 28.36 19.55
N ILE A 89 4.65 27.45 19.05
CA ILE A 89 4.79 26.11 19.63
C ILE A 89 5.38 26.18 21.04
N LYS A 90 6.40 27.00 21.27
CA LYS A 90 6.99 27.22 22.60
C LYS A 90 5.98 27.82 23.58
N ASP A 91 5.23 28.84 23.17
CA ASP A 91 4.20 29.46 24.01
C ASP A 91 3.11 28.46 24.44
N ILE A 92 2.69 27.58 23.54
CA ILE A 92 1.74 26.50 23.84
C ILE A 92 2.36 25.50 24.82
N LYS A 93 3.61 25.08 24.58
CA LYS A 93 4.35 24.18 25.48
C LYS A 93 4.47 24.77 26.88
N ASP A 94 4.94 26.00 27.01
CA ASP A 94 5.18 26.67 28.30
C ASP A 94 3.87 26.88 29.06
N CYS A 95 2.79 27.21 28.35
CA CYS A 95 1.47 27.31 28.94
C CYS A 95 0.96 25.94 29.44
N LEU A 96 1.11 24.86 28.65
CA LEU A 96 0.73 23.51 29.08
C LEU A 96 1.56 23.05 30.28
N GLN A 97 2.85 23.34 30.30
CA GLN A 97 3.73 23.04 31.42
C GLN A 97 3.25 23.76 32.69
N THR A 98 2.96 25.06 32.60
CA THR A 98 2.44 25.85 33.73
C THR A 98 1.11 25.28 34.25
N GLN A 99 0.19 24.90 33.36
CA GLN A 99 -1.10 24.32 33.75
C GLN A 99 -0.93 22.93 34.40
N LEU A 100 0.02 22.12 33.92
CA LEU A 100 0.31 20.81 34.51
C LEU A 100 0.92 20.95 35.91
N GLU A 101 1.94 21.79 36.07
CA GLU A 101 2.60 22.05 37.36
C GLU A 101 1.62 22.59 38.41
N ALA A 102 0.64 23.41 37.99
CA ALA A 102 -0.39 23.95 38.88
C ALA A 102 -1.30 22.88 39.51
N VAL A 103 -1.43 21.69 38.92
CA VAL A 103 -2.25 20.60 39.47
C VAL A 103 -1.45 19.55 40.24
N LEU A 104 -0.11 19.61 40.23
CA LEU A 104 0.74 18.65 40.91
C LEU A 104 0.70 18.84 42.45
N PRO A 105 0.84 17.76 43.25
CA PRO A 105 0.86 17.85 44.71
C PRO A 105 2.04 18.69 45.22
N ALA A 106 1.87 19.36 46.37
CA ALA A 106 2.91 20.22 46.95
C ALA A 106 4.24 19.50 47.23
N ASP A 107 4.18 18.22 47.59
CA ASP A 107 5.35 17.38 47.86
C ASP A 107 6.03 16.87 46.58
N ASN A 108 5.45 17.12 45.40
CA ASN A 108 5.87 16.58 44.11
C ASN A 108 5.66 17.58 42.96
N ARG A 109 6.09 18.84 43.17
CA ARG A 109 5.87 19.94 42.21
C ARG A 109 6.59 19.78 40.87
N SER A 110 7.60 18.92 40.76
CA SER A 110 8.26 18.68 39.47
C SER A 110 7.51 17.62 38.65
N ILE A 111 7.33 17.91 37.36
CA ILE A 111 6.79 16.94 36.39
C ILE A 111 7.63 15.65 36.42
N GLU A 112 8.94 15.78 36.61
CA GLU A 112 9.86 14.65 36.70
C GLU A 112 9.51 13.66 37.80
N ASN A 113 9.39 14.14 39.04
CA ASN A 113 9.07 13.27 40.17
C ASN A 113 7.66 12.71 40.05
N PHE A 114 6.74 13.46 39.43
CA PHE A 114 5.40 12.98 39.14
C PHE A 114 5.41 11.79 38.18
N VAL A 115 6.15 11.90 37.07
CA VAL A 115 6.27 10.83 36.06
C VAL A 115 6.96 9.60 36.65
N LEU A 116 8.04 9.79 37.41
CA LEU A 116 8.73 8.68 38.08
C LEU A 116 7.78 7.88 39.01
N ASN A 117 6.90 8.56 39.74
CA ASN A 117 5.88 7.92 40.59
C ASN A 117 4.77 7.22 39.79
N LEU A 118 4.52 7.68 38.56
CA LEU A 118 3.51 7.12 37.67
C LEU A 118 4.02 5.88 36.91
N THR A 119 5.32 5.83 36.63
CA THR A 119 5.97 4.70 35.97
C THR A 119 6.04 3.46 36.86
N LYS A 120 5.90 2.29 36.26
CA LYS A 120 6.01 0.97 36.94
C LYS A 120 6.95 0.05 36.18
N ASP A 121 7.63 -0.86 36.86
CA ASP A 121 8.47 -1.83 36.18
C ASP A 121 7.62 -2.72 35.26
N LEU A 122 8.10 -3.01 34.05
CA LEU A 122 7.34 -3.77 33.07
C LEU A 122 7.00 -5.19 33.57
N THR A 123 7.79 -5.71 34.51
CA THR A 123 7.55 -6.99 35.20
C THR A 123 6.23 -7.00 35.99
N GLU A 124 5.72 -5.85 36.46
CA GLU A 124 4.40 -5.74 37.12
C GLU A 124 3.21 -5.95 36.17
N PHE A 125 3.46 -5.95 34.85
CA PHE A 125 2.46 -6.26 33.83
C PHE A 125 2.47 -7.74 33.45
N LYS A 126 3.38 -8.55 34.00
CA LYS A 126 3.46 -9.99 33.73
C LYS A 126 2.35 -10.74 34.45
N ASN A 127 1.53 -11.48 33.72
CA ASN A 127 0.47 -12.32 34.28
C ASN A 127 0.17 -13.53 33.41
N THR A 128 -0.19 -14.68 33.99
CA THR A 128 -0.45 -15.93 33.26
C THR A 128 -1.51 -15.80 32.15
N GLN A 129 -2.46 -14.88 32.31
CA GLN A 129 -3.50 -14.61 31.33
C GLN A 129 -3.42 -13.17 30.81
N ALA A 130 -3.63 -13.03 29.49
CA ALA A 130 -3.73 -11.74 28.83
C ALA A 130 -5.06 -11.05 29.19
N SER A 131 -5.00 -9.77 29.59
CA SER A 131 -6.16 -8.98 29.96
C SER A 131 -6.05 -7.54 29.45
N ILE A 132 -7.19 -6.93 29.15
CA ILE A 132 -7.27 -5.58 28.56
C ILE A 132 -6.68 -4.49 29.47
N ASP A 133 -6.49 -4.78 30.76
CA ASP A 133 -5.78 -3.93 31.73
C ASP A 133 -4.25 -3.87 31.53
N LEU A 134 -3.77 -4.31 30.36
CA LEU A 134 -2.37 -4.42 29.95
C LEU A 134 -1.61 -5.63 30.51
N SER A 135 -2.25 -6.50 31.29
CA SER A 135 -1.61 -7.74 31.75
C SER A 135 -1.27 -8.68 30.60
N TYR A 136 -0.04 -9.20 30.53
CA TYR A 136 0.42 -10.10 29.46
C TYR A 136 1.38 -11.20 29.98
N PRO A 137 1.37 -12.42 29.42
CA PRO A 137 2.17 -13.53 29.93
C PRO A 137 3.68 -13.40 29.81
N PHE A 138 4.20 -12.77 28.74
CA PHE A 138 5.64 -12.75 28.45
C PHE A 138 6.30 -14.14 28.61
N ALA A 139 5.57 -15.21 28.25
CA ALA A 139 6.04 -16.57 28.44
C ALA A 139 7.09 -16.89 27.39
N ASP A 140 8.19 -17.53 27.81
CA ASP A 140 9.20 -18.05 26.90
C ASP A 140 8.60 -19.10 25.97
N GLN A 141 9.10 -19.11 24.74
CA GLN A 141 8.56 -19.88 23.64
C GLN A 141 9.64 -20.84 23.18
N SER A 142 9.42 -22.13 23.43
CA SER A 142 10.36 -23.18 23.08
C SER A 142 9.92 -23.99 21.86
N GLY A 143 10.88 -24.57 21.16
CA GLY A 143 10.61 -25.44 20.02
C GLY A 143 10.08 -24.73 18.78
N LEU A 144 10.39 -23.43 18.62
CA LEU A 144 10.16 -22.74 17.35
C LEU A 144 11.03 -23.38 16.28
N GLN A 145 10.49 -23.53 15.07
CA GLN A 145 11.16 -24.26 14.01
C GLN A 145 11.02 -23.56 12.66
N LYS A 146 12.07 -23.69 11.84
CA LYS A 146 12.01 -23.38 10.41
C LYS A 146 12.55 -24.54 9.57
N GLN A 147 11.98 -24.74 8.39
CA GLN A 147 12.29 -25.86 7.50
C GLN A 147 12.58 -25.36 6.08
N ARG A 148 13.68 -25.82 5.47
CA ARG A 148 14.02 -25.47 4.08
C ARG A 148 13.09 -26.19 3.09
N LEU A 149 12.70 -25.47 2.05
CA LEU A 149 12.07 -26.00 0.84
C LEU A 149 13.06 -26.05 -0.32
N SER A 150 12.76 -26.87 -1.31
CA SER A 150 13.47 -26.92 -2.58
C SER A 150 12.51 -26.97 -3.77
N LEU A 151 12.95 -26.44 -4.91
CA LEU A 151 12.27 -26.51 -6.21
C LEU A 151 12.70 -27.76 -7.01
N ASP A 152 13.88 -28.32 -6.74
CA ASP A 152 14.47 -29.43 -7.48
C ASP A 152 14.05 -30.81 -6.94
N GLN A 153 13.21 -31.58 -7.68
CA GLN A 153 13.22 -33.05 -7.64
C GLN A 153 12.71 -33.74 -8.94
N PRO A 154 13.21 -34.95 -9.29
CA PRO A 154 12.97 -35.60 -10.59
C PRO A 154 11.71 -36.49 -10.71
N ASN A 155 10.83 -36.57 -9.71
CA ASN A 155 9.73 -37.55 -9.72
C ASN A 155 8.35 -36.89 -9.50
N VAL A 156 7.46 -37.14 -10.47
CA VAL A 156 5.99 -36.99 -10.53
C VAL A 156 5.37 -36.29 -9.31
N GLY A 157 4.68 -35.17 -9.52
CA GLY A 157 4.19 -34.21 -8.50
C GLY A 157 3.38 -34.70 -7.28
N THR A 158 3.29 -35.99 -6.97
CA THR A 158 2.59 -36.61 -5.83
C THR A 158 3.08 -36.18 -4.45
N ASN A 159 4.31 -35.66 -4.32
CA ASN A 159 4.90 -35.22 -3.05
C ASN A 159 5.10 -33.70 -2.93
N SER A 160 4.44 -32.90 -3.78
CA SER A 160 4.55 -31.44 -3.75
C SER A 160 3.86 -30.86 -2.51
N LEU A 161 4.53 -29.99 -1.76
CA LEU A 161 3.96 -29.31 -0.59
C LEU A 161 3.18 -28.07 -1.00
N LEU A 162 3.81 -27.21 -1.81
CA LEU A 162 3.23 -25.96 -2.29
C LEU A 162 3.22 -25.90 -3.82
N LYS A 163 2.35 -25.06 -4.35
CA LYS A 163 2.14 -24.84 -5.79
C LYS A 163 1.99 -23.35 -6.09
N LEU A 164 2.73 -22.87 -7.09
CA LEU A 164 2.62 -21.52 -7.64
C LEU A 164 2.30 -21.63 -9.12
N HIS A 165 1.30 -20.89 -9.58
CA HIS A 165 1.18 -20.59 -11.01
C HIS A 165 1.87 -19.25 -11.28
N LYS A 166 2.89 -19.27 -12.11
CA LYS A 166 3.72 -18.11 -12.49
C LYS A 166 3.27 -17.60 -13.86
N LEU A 167 3.18 -16.28 -14.00
CA LEU A 167 2.93 -15.58 -15.25
C LEU A 167 4.17 -14.77 -15.61
N THR A 168 4.65 -14.92 -16.84
CA THR A 168 5.72 -14.10 -17.40
C THR A 168 5.18 -13.40 -18.64
N ILE A 169 5.30 -12.07 -18.71
CA ILE A 169 4.92 -11.26 -19.86
C ILE A 169 6.20 -10.62 -20.41
N THR A 170 6.56 -10.92 -21.65
CA THR A 170 7.69 -10.32 -22.36
C THR A 170 7.15 -9.44 -23.48
N VAL A 171 7.52 -8.16 -23.50
CA VAL A 171 7.27 -7.21 -24.60
C VAL A 171 8.58 -7.03 -25.35
N ASP A 172 8.58 -7.35 -26.64
CA ASP A 172 9.74 -7.28 -27.50
C ASP A 172 9.74 -6.00 -28.36
N ARG A 173 10.92 -5.62 -28.88
CA ARG A 173 11.11 -4.52 -29.84
C ARG A 173 10.60 -3.14 -29.37
N THR A 174 10.63 -2.88 -28.07
CA THR A 174 10.25 -1.58 -27.47
C THR A 174 11.02 -0.39 -28.08
N GLN A 175 12.30 -0.60 -28.43
CA GLN A 175 13.14 0.40 -29.09
C GLN A 175 12.67 0.81 -30.50
N GLU A 176 11.87 -0.03 -31.17
CA GLU A 176 11.34 0.27 -32.50
C GLU A 176 10.04 1.08 -32.46
N PHE A 177 9.47 1.34 -31.28
CA PHE A 177 8.17 1.98 -31.13
C PHE A 177 8.06 3.30 -31.90
N ASN A 178 9.03 4.22 -31.71
CA ASN A 178 8.99 5.51 -32.38
C ASN A 178 9.06 5.35 -33.90
N ARG A 179 10.02 4.55 -34.37
CA ARG A 179 10.20 4.27 -35.81
C ARG A 179 8.93 3.71 -36.46
N GLN A 180 8.24 2.79 -35.78
CA GLN A 180 6.98 2.23 -36.28
C GLN A 180 5.85 3.26 -36.29
N LEU A 181 5.73 4.06 -35.22
CA LEU A 181 4.71 5.10 -35.15
C LEU A 181 4.90 6.18 -36.22
N ASP A 182 6.14 6.62 -36.46
CA ASP A 182 6.49 7.58 -37.52
C ASP A 182 6.08 7.04 -38.90
N GLN A 183 6.48 5.81 -39.23
CA GLN A 183 6.11 5.15 -40.49
C GLN A 183 4.60 4.94 -40.63
N GLY A 184 3.91 4.63 -39.53
CA GLY A 184 2.46 4.49 -39.50
C GLY A 184 1.75 5.81 -39.81
N LEU A 185 2.24 6.92 -39.27
CA LEU A 185 1.72 8.26 -39.55
C LEU A 185 1.99 8.70 -41.01
N GLU A 186 3.19 8.45 -41.54
CA GLU A 186 3.53 8.71 -42.95
C GLU A 186 2.62 7.92 -43.91
N THR A 187 2.38 6.65 -43.59
CA THR A 187 1.50 5.77 -44.36
C THR A 187 0.05 6.26 -44.30
N TYR A 188 -0.41 6.70 -43.12
CA TYR A 188 -1.75 7.26 -42.96
C TYR A 188 -1.94 8.54 -43.78
N LEU A 189 -0.99 9.47 -43.70
CA LEU A 189 -0.99 10.70 -44.50
C LEU A 189 -1.05 10.40 -46.01
N THR A 190 -0.29 9.41 -46.48
CA THR A 190 -0.20 9.10 -47.92
C THR A 190 -1.43 8.36 -48.45
N ASN A 191 -2.03 7.47 -47.64
CA ASN A 191 -3.04 6.52 -48.13
C ASN A 191 -4.47 6.85 -47.71
N HIS A 192 -4.67 7.71 -46.70
CA HIS A 192 -5.99 7.95 -46.08
C HIS A 192 -6.40 9.42 -45.99
N LEU A 193 -5.49 10.37 -46.20
CA LEU A 193 -5.82 11.79 -46.30
C LEU A 193 -5.67 12.24 -47.76
N GLU A 194 -6.74 12.80 -48.33
CA GLU A 194 -6.75 13.37 -49.68
C GLU A 194 -6.69 14.90 -49.56
N ALA A 195 -5.51 15.49 -49.68
CA ALA A 195 -5.36 16.96 -49.69
C ALA A 195 -6.00 17.56 -50.96
N GLU A 196 -6.67 18.71 -50.82
CA GLU A 196 -7.33 19.36 -51.96
C GLU A 196 -6.32 19.99 -52.93
N ASN A 197 -5.14 20.38 -52.43
CA ASN A 197 -4.10 21.04 -53.21
C ASN A 197 -2.68 20.79 -52.67
N ALA A 198 -1.67 21.27 -53.41
CA ALA A 198 -0.25 21.07 -53.08
C ALA A 198 0.19 21.83 -51.82
N ASP A 199 -0.40 23.00 -51.54
CA ASP A 199 -0.06 23.81 -50.37
C ASP A 199 -0.54 23.12 -49.08
N GLU A 200 -1.74 22.54 -49.11
CA GLU A 200 -2.31 21.75 -48.01
C GLU A 200 -1.49 20.46 -47.75
N GLN A 201 -1.05 19.79 -48.81
CA GLN A 201 -0.17 18.63 -48.69
C GLN A 201 1.18 19.00 -48.07
N GLU A 202 1.73 20.17 -48.41
CA GLU A 202 2.97 20.70 -47.83
C GLU A 202 2.77 21.02 -46.33
N GLU A 203 1.67 21.68 -45.98
CA GLU A 203 1.32 22.02 -44.58
C GLU A 203 1.13 20.77 -43.71
N LEU A 204 0.42 19.75 -44.20
CA LEU A 204 0.26 18.46 -43.50
C LEU A 204 1.63 17.76 -43.30
N THR A 205 2.50 17.82 -44.31
CA THR A 205 3.85 17.25 -44.22
C THR A 205 4.69 17.99 -43.17
N ASP A 206 4.56 19.30 -43.07
CA ASP A 206 5.26 20.11 -42.07
C ASP A 206 4.72 19.90 -40.66
N ILE A 207 3.40 19.72 -40.48
CA ILE A 207 2.82 19.30 -39.20
C ILE A 207 3.40 17.95 -38.76
N LEU A 208 3.51 16.98 -39.68
CA LEU A 208 4.07 15.66 -39.36
C LEU A 208 5.52 15.76 -38.93
N LYS A 209 6.36 16.49 -39.70
CA LYS A 209 7.75 16.74 -39.35
C LYS A 209 7.89 17.42 -37.99
N ASN A 210 7.06 18.41 -37.69
CA ASN A 210 7.10 19.12 -36.42
C ASN A 210 6.71 18.22 -35.23
N LEU A 211 5.72 17.35 -35.40
CA LEU A 211 5.30 16.38 -34.36
C LEU A 211 6.38 15.33 -34.07
N THR A 212 7.14 14.90 -35.08
CA THR A 212 8.16 13.83 -34.95
C THR A 212 9.57 14.38 -34.67
N LYS A 213 9.78 15.70 -34.79
CA LYS A 213 11.09 16.36 -34.61
C LYS A 213 11.72 16.12 -33.23
N ASP A 214 10.93 16.20 -32.17
CA ASP A 214 11.33 15.87 -30.81
C ASP A 214 10.32 14.92 -30.14
N PRO A 215 10.55 13.60 -30.23
CA PRO A 215 9.71 12.57 -29.61
C PRO A 215 9.63 12.65 -28.07
N ASN A 216 10.39 13.54 -27.43
CA ASN A 216 10.46 13.72 -25.98
C ASN A 216 9.93 15.08 -25.51
N ASP A 217 9.39 15.92 -26.39
CA ASP A 217 8.68 17.13 -25.95
C ASP A 217 7.42 16.73 -25.16
N ALA A 218 7.46 16.97 -23.85
CA ALA A 218 6.39 16.60 -22.92
C ALA A 218 5.02 17.22 -23.25
N ASN A 219 5.00 18.32 -24.02
CA ASN A 219 3.78 19.00 -24.42
C ASN A 219 3.18 18.47 -25.73
N SER A 220 3.96 17.76 -26.54
CA SER A 220 3.53 17.18 -27.81
C SER A 220 2.50 16.06 -27.61
N ASP A 221 1.53 15.96 -28.52
CA ASP A 221 0.53 14.88 -28.49
C ASP A 221 1.17 13.51 -28.81
N TYR A 222 2.26 13.51 -29.59
CA TYR A 222 3.12 12.35 -29.82
C TYR A 222 3.68 11.78 -28.51
N TYR A 223 4.32 12.62 -27.67
CA TYR A 223 4.86 12.17 -26.39
C TYR A 223 3.76 11.73 -25.43
N LYS A 224 2.60 12.41 -25.41
CA LYS A 224 1.46 12.00 -24.58
C LYS A 224 0.96 10.60 -24.92
N LEU A 225 0.87 10.24 -26.21
CA LEU A 225 0.55 8.89 -26.65
C LEU A 225 1.64 7.90 -26.26
N LYS A 226 2.90 8.22 -26.54
CA LYS A 226 4.06 7.40 -26.16
C LYS A 226 4.07 7.10 -24.65
N ARG A 227 3.83 8.11 -23.81
CA ARG A 227 3.72 8.00 -22.35
C ARG A 227 2.52 7.14 -21.92
N LEU A 228 1.41 7.23 -22.63
CA LEU A 228 0.24 6.40 -22.38
C LEU A 228 0.55 4.91 -22.61
N VAL A 229 1.13 4.60 -23.77
CA VAL A 229 1.58 3.24 -24.12
C VAL A 229 2.57 2.74 -23.09
N ASP A 230 3.53 3.58 -22.72
CA ASP A 230 4.56 3.27 -21.75
C ASP A 230 3.97 2.86 -20.40
N THR A 231 3.04 3.66 -19.86
CA THR A 231 2.63 3.56 -18.44
C THR A 231 1.39 2.72 -18.16
N GLU A 232 0.54 2.44 -19.16
CA GLU A 232 -0.78 1.85 -18.91
C GLU A 232 -1.00 0.51 -19.64
N VAL A 233 -0.23 0.19 -20.69
CA VAL A 233 -0.42 -1.05 -21.49
C VAL A 233 -0.18 -2.32 -20.69
N VAL A 234 0.77 -2.30 -19.75
CA VAL A 234 1.00 -3.43 -18.82
C VAL A 234 -0.30 -3.78 -18.07
N GLY A 235 -1.14 -2.80 -17.78
CA GLY A 235 -2.46 -3.02 -17.20
C GLY A 235 -3.40 -3.82 -18.11
N GLN A 236 -3.45 -3.49 -19.40
CA GLN A 236 -4.24 -4.22 -20.39
C GLN A 236 -3.70 -5.64 -20.61
N LEU A 237 -2.38 -5.81 -20.61
CA LEU A 237 -1.72 -7.12 -20.68
C LEU A 237 -2.10 -8.01 -19.50
N LYS A 238 -2.11 -7.47 -18.27
CA LYS A 238 -2.59 -8.19 -17.07
C LYS A 238 -4.05 -8.59 -17.21
N ARG A 239 -4.90 -7.73 -17.78
CA ARG A 239 -6.31 -8.04 -18.04
C ARG A 239 -6.45 -9.22 -19.02
N GLN A 240 -5.71 -9.19 -20.13
CA GLN A 240 -5.73 -10.30 -21.10
C GLN A 240 -5.15 -11.60 -20.52
N ALA A 241 -4.12 -11.51 -19.67
CA ALA A 241 -3.56 -12.68 -18.99
C ALA A 241 -4.60 -13.40 -18.10
N LYS A 242 -5.57 -12.68 -17.52
CA LYS A 242 -6.69 -13.30 -16.77
C LYS A 242 -7.52 -14.21 -17.67
N ILE A 243 -7.80 -13.79 -18.91
CA ILE A 243 -8.56 -14.58 -19.88
C ILE A 243 -7.73 -15.78 -20.35
N LYS A 244 -6.48 -15.56 -20.78
CA LYS A 244 -5.58 -16.64 -21.23
C LYS A 244 -5.36 -17.71 -20.16
N TYR A 245 -5.28 -17.31 -18.89
CA TYR A 245 -5.17 -18.27 -17.79
C TYR A 245 -6.44 -19.11 -17.59
N LEU A 246 -7.64 -18.53 -17.74
CA LEU A 246 -8.89 -19.31 -17.72
C LEU A 246 -8.96 -20.30 -18.88
N GLU A 247 -8.51 -19.90 -20.08
CA GLU A 247 -8.42 -20.78 -21.25
C GLU A 247 -7.44 -21.94 -21.02
N HIS A 248 -6.28 -21.63 -20.45
CA HIS A 248 -5.28 -22.62 -20.07
C HIS A 248 -5.88 -23.68 -19.14
N ILE A 249 -6.65 -23.26 -18.13
CA ILE A 249 -7.34 -24.18 -17.22
C ILE A 249 -8.40 -25.01 -17.97
N ASN A 250 -9.24 -24.36 -18.77
CA ASN A 250 -10.30 -25.04 -19.53
C ASN A 250 -9.73 -26.13 -20.46
N ALA A 251 -8.58 -25.89 -21.09
CA ALA A 251 -7.90 -26.87 -21.94
C ALA A 251 -7.43 -28.14 -21.19
N HIS A 252 -7.27 -28.05 -19.87
CA HIS A 252 -6.79 -29.15 -19.02
C HIS A 252 -7.90 -29.80 -18.17
N ILE A 253 -9.17 -29.41 -18.37
CA ILE A 253 -10.33 -30.02 -17.70
C ILE A 253 -11.06 -30.93 -18.69
N ASP A 254 -11.18 -32.21 -18.36
CA ASP A 254 -11.97 -33.17 -19.12
C ASP A 254 -13.47 -33.00 -18.82
N VAL A 255 -14.23 -32.61 -19.85
CA VAL A 255 -15.69 -32.40 -19.79
C VAL A 255 -16.41 -33.68 -19.32
N LYS A 256 -15.90 -34.86 -19.68
CA LYS A 256 -16.50 -36.14 -19.27
C LYS A 256 -16.42 -36.35 -17.76
N LYS A 257 -15.47 -35.70 -17.07
CA LYS A 257 -15.26 -35.81 -15.63
C LYS A 257 -16.04 -34.75 -14.84
N SER A 258 -16.40 -33.62 -15.45
CA SER A 258 -17.20 -32.59 -14.80
C SER A 258 -17.93 -31.71 -15.81
N GLN A 259 -19.27 -31.78 -15.79
CA GLN A 259 -20.12 -30.88 -16.57
C GLN A 259 -20.09 -29.42 -16.05
N ASP A 260 -19.56 -29.17 -14.85
CA ASP A 260 -19.44 -27.80 -14.33
C ASP A 260 -18.45 -26.95 -15.16
N VAL A 261 -17.63 -27.57 -16.02
CA VAL A 261 -16.74 -26.88 -16.98
C VAL A 261 -17.49 -25.94 -17.93
N PHE A 262 -18.78 -26.20 -18.20
CA PHE A 262 -19.58 -25.31 -19.03
C PHE A 262 -19.76 -23.92 -18.39
N TYR A 263 -19.77 -23.80 -17.06
CA TYR A 263 -19.78 -22.48 -16.41
C TYR A 263 -18.45 -21.73 -16.59
N LEU A 264 -17.32 -22.45 -16.65
CA LEU A 264 -16.01 -21.85 -16.97
C LEU A 264 -15.98 -21.38 -18.42
N ARG A 265 -16.46 -22.21 -19.35
CA ARG A 265 -16.58 -21.87 -20.78
C ARG A 265 -17.48 -20.66 -21.00
N ASP A 266 -18.62 -20.60 -20.32
CA ASP A 266 -19.52 -19.45 -20.39
C ASP A 266 -18.82 -18.20 -19.86
N LEU A 267 -18.15 -18.25 -18.70
CA LEU A 267 -17.39 -17.11 -18.18
C LEU A 267 -16.34 -16.61 -19.19
N ILE A 268 -15.53 -17.50 -19.77
CA ILE A 268 -14.53 -17.14 -20.79
C ILE A 268 -15.21 -16.47 -22.00
N ARG A 269 -16.30 -17.06 -22.49
CA ARG A 269 -17.08 -16.54 -23.62
C ARG A 269 -17.65 -15.15 -23.32
N ARG A 270 -18.23 -14.92 -22.14
CA ARG A 270 -18.77 -13.62 -21.72
C ARG A 270 -17.68 -12.54 -21.64
N LEU A 271 -16.51 -12.88 -21.09
CA LEU A 271 -15.39 -11.95 -20.99
C LEU A 271 -14.88 -11.53 -22.37
N LYS A 272 -14.74 -12.49 -23.30
CA LYS A 272 -14.40 -12.19 -24.70
C LYS A 272 -15.48 -11.38 -25.41
N LEU A 273 -16.76 -11.69 -25.15
CA LEU A 273 -17.88 -10.97 -25.73
C LEU A 273 -17.89 -9.49 -25.31
N ILE A 274 -17.50 -9.18 -24.08
CA ILE A 274 -17.31 -7.80 -23.63
C ILE A 274 -16.22 -7.11 -24.47
N ASP A 275 -15.06 -7.75 -24.66
CA ASP A 275 -13.99 -7.19 -25.49
C ASP A 275 -14.45 -7.01 -26.95
N THR A 276 -15.19 -7.95 -27.53
CA THR A 276 -15.76 -7.82 -28.88
C THR A 276 -16.77 -6.67 -28.96
N TYR A 277 -17.69 -6.58 -28.01
CA TYR A 277 -18.72 -5.53 -27.97
C TYR A 277 -18.13 -4.13 -27.85
N LEU A 278 -17.09 -3.96 -27.02
CA LEU A 278 -16.47 -2.66 -26.80
C LEU A 278 -15.57 -2.24 -27.96
N ASN A 279 -15.02 -3.18 -28.73
CA ASN A 279 -14.13 -2.89 -29.86
C ASN A 279 -14.83 -3.05 -31.23
N ASP A 280 -16.15 -2.86 -31.29
CA ASP A 280 -16.90 -2.87 -32.55
C ASP A 280 -16.46 -1.70 -33.43
N PRO A 281 -15.87 -1.94 -34.63
CA PRO A 281 -15.38 -0.89 -35.51
C PRO A 281 -16.51 -0.03 -36.11
N ASN A 282 -17.76 -0.51 -36.07
CA ASN A 282 -18.90 0.20 -36.64
C ASN A 282 -19.54 1.20 -35.66
N LYS A 283 -19.02 1.30 -34.44
CA LYS A 283 -19.57 2.17 -33.38
C LYS A 283 -18.61 3.27 -33.00
N VAL A 284 -19.16 4.49 -32.92
CA VAL A 284 -18.43 5.68 -32.49
C VAL A 284 -18.37 5.74 -30.97
N ASP A 285 -17.47 6.55 -30.42
CA ASP A 285 -17.28 6.62 -28.96
C ASP A 285 -18.56 7.06 -28.22
N GLY A 286 -19.36 7.94 -28.82
CA GLY A 286 -20.65 8.40 -28.29
C GLY A 286 -21.66 7.27 -28.07
N ASP A 287 -21.58 6.17 -28.82
CA ASP A 287 -22.49 5.03 -28.69
C ASP A 287 -22.32 4.29 -27.34
N TYR A 288 -21.19 4.50 -26.67
CA TYR A 288 -20.85 3.88 -25.39
C TYR A 288 -20.97 4.83 -24.20
N GLU A 289 -21.42 6.08 -24.42
CA GLU A 289 -21.65 7.03 -23.35
C GLU A 289 -22.93 6.70 -22.60
N VAL A 290 -22.81 6.55 -21.28
CA VAL A 290 -23.93 6.28 -20.37
C VAL A 290 -23.83 7.20 -19.16
N ASN A 291 -24.96 7.54 -18.56
CA ASN A 291 -24.98 8.49 -17.46
C ASN A 291 -25.91 8.09 -16.31
N TYR A 292 -25.54 8.47 -15.09
CA TYR A 292 -26.31 8.27 -13.85
C TYR A 292 -25.98 9.35 -12.84
N HIS A 293 -26.98 9.95 -12.21
CA HIS A 293 -26.82 11.04 -11.23
C HIS A 293 -25.86 12.16 -11.67
N GLY A 294 -25.98 12.61 -12.93
CA GLY A 294 -25.17 13.69 -13.48
C GLY A 294 -23.72 13.34 -13.77
N VAL A 295 -23.34 12.06 -13.70
CA VAL A 295 -22.02 11.56 -14.08
C VAL A 295 -22.15 10.77 -15.38
N THR A 296 -21.44 11.22 -16.41
CA THR A 296 -21.30 10.51 -17.70
C THR A 296 -20.00 9.72 -17.72
N VAL A 297 -20.05 8.49 -18.20
CA VAL A 297 -18.86 7.65 -18.43
C VAL A 297 -18.97 6.97 -19.80
N ASN A 298 -17.82 6.79 -20.46
CA ASN A 298 -17.72 5.95 -21.63
C ASN A 298 -17.39 4.50 -21.21
N LEU A 299 -18.23 3.52 -21.57
CA LEU A 299 -18.04 2.12 -21.18
C LEU A 299 -16.71 1.52 -21.68
N ARG A 300 -16.27 1.89 -22.89
CA ARG A 300 -14.97 1.46 -23.46
C ARG A 300 -13.82 1.92 -22.58
N GLN A 301 -13.87 3.18 -22.14
CA GLN A 301 -12.88 3.78 -21.24
C GLN A 301 -12.86 3.16 -19.83
N VAL A 302 -14.01 2.97 -19.17
CA VAL A 302 -14.01 2.43 -17.79
C VAL A 302 -13.65 0.95 -17.73
N LEU A 303 -13.80 0.22 -18.84
CA LEU A 303 -13.48 -1.21 -18.94
C LEU A 303 -12.10 -1.49 -19.56
N SER A 304 -11.43 -0.51 -20.17
CA SER A 304 -10.06 -0.66 -20.70
C SER A 304 -8.98 -0.82 -19.61
N ARG A 305 -9.31 -0.52 -18.35
CA ARG A 305 -8.38 -0.57 -17.21
C ARG A 305 -8.07 -2.00 -16.74
N ALA A 306 -6.92 -2.19 -16.11
CA ALA A 306 -6.43 -3.50 -15.64
C ALA A 306 -7.38 -4.22 -14.66
N GLU A 307 -8.00 -3.43 -13.78
CA GLU A 307 -8.90 -3.85 -12.71
C GLU A 307 -10.37 -3.95 -13.14
N ALA A 308 -10.65 -3.87 -14.46
CA ALA A 308 -12.02 -3.91 -15.00
C ALA A 308 -12.83 -5.11 -14.47
N PHE A 309 -12.20 -6.28 -14.36
CA PHE A 309 -12.85 -7.53 -13.96
C PHE A 309 -12.72 -7.87 -12.47
N ASP A 310 -12.03 -7.06 -11.66
CA ASP A 310 -11.71 -7.42 -10.27
C ASP A 310 -12.92 -7.41 -9.35
N SER A 311 -14.02 -6.77 -9.76
CA SER A 311 -15.31 -6.82 -9.06
C SER A 311 -16.05 -8.15 -9.24
N LEU A 312 -15.65 -9.00 -10.18
CA LEU A 312 -16.29 -10.31 -10.36
C LEU A 312 -16.05 -11.21 -9.15
N PRO A 313 -17.00 -12.11 -8.81
CA PRO A 313 -16.87 -13.02 -7.68
C PRO A 313 -15.83 -14.11 -7.90
N ILE A 314 -15.66 -14.60 -9.13
CA ILE A 314 -14.65 -15.57 -9.53
C ILE A 314 -13.89 -15.03 -10.73
N ILE A 315 -12.61 -14.72 -10.54
CA ILE A 315 -11.70 -14.26 -11.58
C ILE A 315 -10.25 -14.52 -11.14
N PRO A 316 -9.32 -14.78 -12.06
CA PRO A 316 -7.90 -14.75 -11.73
C PRO A 316 -7.45 -13.35 -11.36
N LEU A 317 -6.49 -13.29 -10.46
CA LEU A 317 -5.80 -12.08 -10.02
C LEU A 317 -4.31 -12.26 -10.34
N VAL A 318 -3.75 -11.27 -11.05
CA VAL A 318 -2.32 -11.18 -11.32
C VAL A 318 -1.71 -10.35 -10.19
N GLU A 319 -1.12 -11.03 -9.20
CA GLU A 319 -0.65 -10.43 -7.95
C GLU A 319 0.67 -11.06 -7.50
N GLY A 320 1.46 -10.29 -6.74
CA GLY A 320 2.80 -10.66 -6.31
C GLY A 320 3.78 -10.47 -7.45
N TYR A 321 4.37 -9.28 -7.50
CA TYR A 321 5.37 -8.96 -8.50
C TYR A 321 6.63 -9.72 -8.12
N LEU A 322 7.06 -10.63 -9.00
CA LEU A 322 8.24 -11.46 -8.73
C LEU A 322 9.49 -10.79 -9.29
N GLY A 323 9.41 -10.11 -10.43
CA GLY A 323 10.56 -9.43 -10.99
C GLY A 323 10.32 -8.73 -12.31
N GLU A 324 11.31 -7.92 -12.67
CA GLU A 324 11.38 -7.11 -13.89
C GLU A 324 12.72 -7.34 -14.58
N THR A 325 12.73 -7.45 -15.91
CA THR A 325 13.95 -7.36 -16.70
C THR A 325 13.82 -6.35 -17.81
N THR A 326 14.92 -5.65 -18.09
CA THR A 326 15.06 -4.77 -19.25
C THR A 326 16.34 -5.14 -19.96
N ASP A 327 16.22 -5.67 -21.17
CA ASP A 327 17.34 -5.83 -22.10
C ASP A 327 17.31 -4.64 -23.08
N LYS A 328 18.14 -3.64 -22.81
CA LYS A 328 18.26 -2.44 -23.65
C LYS A 328 18.83 -2.75 -25.04
N GLN A 329 19.61 -3.82 -25.20
CA GLN A 329 20.21 -4.16 -26.51
C GLN A 329 19.21 -4.84 -27.44
N GLN A 330 18.38 -5.73 -26.89
CA GLN A 330 17.35 -6.44 -27.65
C GLN A 330 16.00 -5.70 -27.67
N GLY A 331 15.88 -4.58 -26.94
CA GLY A 331 14.63 -3.84 -26.77
C GLY A 331 13.55 -4.68 -26.08
N LYS A 332 13.92 -5.56 -25.14
CA LYS A 332 13.00 -6.48 -24.48
C LYS A 332 12.71 -6.06 -23.05
N LYS A 333 11.44 -6.13 -22.67
CA LYS A 333 10.97 -5.87 -21.32
C LYS A 333 10.19 -7.07 -20.79
N GLN A 334 10.55 -7.59 -19.63
CA GLN A 334 9.85 -8.71 -19.01
C GLN A 334 9.29 -8.35 -17.65
N PHE A 335 8.08 -8.83 -17.39
CA PHE A 335 7.41 -8.73 -16.10
C PHE A 335 7.00 -10.12 -15.62
N ILE A 336 7.29 -10.43 -14.36
CA ILE A 336 7.00 -11.74 -13.76
C ILE A 336 6.05 -11.56 -12.58
N PHE A 337 4.97 -12.33 -12.56
CA PHE A 337 3.89 -12.24 -11.56
C PHE A 337 3.48 -13.61 -11.03
N GLY A 338 2.91 -13.63 -9.82
CA GLY A 338 2.09 -14.74 -9.34
C GLY A 338 0.65 -14.69 -9.86
N LEU A 339 0.03 -15.87 -9.98
CA LEU A 339 -1.39 -16.02 -10.30
C LEU A 339 -2.14 -16.67 -9.14
N LYS A 340 -3.26 -16.06 -8.74
CA LYS A 340 -4.22 -16.65 -7.82
C LYS A 340 -5.65 -16.42 -8.29
N PHE A 341 -6.61 -17.07 -7.63
CA PHE A 341 -8.04 -16.84 -7.86
C PHE A 341 -8.68 -16.07 -6.71
N LYS A 342 -9.63 -15.20 -7.08
CA LYS A 342 -10.68 -14.72 -6.19
C LYS A 342 -11.82 -15.74 -6.16
N PHE A 343 -12.34 -16.09 -4.97
CA PHE A 343 -13.33 -17.17 -4.79
C PHE A 343 -14.61 -16.77 -4.05
N ASN A 344 -15.19 -15.62 -4.38
CA ASN A 344 -16.45 -15.11 -3.81
C ASN A 344 -16.53 -15.18 -2.27
N ASN A 345 -15.39 -15.08 -1.58
CA ASN A 345 -15.35 -15.20 -0.13
C ASN A 345 -15.97 -13.96 0.52
N LYS A 346 -16.40 -14.11 1.78
CA LYS A 346 -16.83 -12.98 2.60
C LYS A 346 -15.63 -12.13 2.95
N PHE A 347 -15.74 -10.80 2.88
CA PHE A 347 -14.64 -9.91 3.23
C PHE A 347 -15.09 -8.80 4.18
N HIS A 348 -14.20 -8.42 5.10
CA HIS A 348 -14.56 -7.58 6.25
C HIS A 348 -14.96 -6.16 5.86
N ALA A 349 -14.36 -5.60 4.80
CA ALA A 349 -14.72 -4.28 4.27
C ALA A 349 -16.13 -4.24 3.65
N GLY A 350 -16.70 -5.39 3.29
CA GLY A 350 -18.06 -5.51 2.76
C GLY A 350 -19.11 -5.85 3.83
N GLY A 351 -18.84 -5.60 5.11
CA GLY A 351 -19.77 -5.95 6.20
C GLY A 351 -19.95 -7.46 6.43
N GLY A 352 -19.10 -8.29 5.83
CA GLY A 352 -19.25 -9.75 5.86
C GLY A 352 -20.06 -10.34 4.69
N ASP A 353 -20.45 -9.52 3.70
CA ASP A 353 -21.05 -9.99 2.45
C ASP A 353 -20.02 -10.72 1.57
N THR A 354 -20.52 -11.63 0.72
CA THR A 354 -19.72 -12.20 -0.38
C THR A 354 -19.43 -11.13 -1.43
N SER A 355 -18.38 -11.31 -2.22
CA SER A 355 -18.07 -10.39 -3.33
C SER A 355 -19.26 -10.16 -4.26
N PHE A 356 -20.02 -11.22 -4.57
CA PHE A 356 -21.20 -11.13 -5.43
C PHE A 356 -22.30 -10.26 -4.80
N ALA A 357 -22.68 -10.57 -3.56
CA ALA A 357 -23.75 -9.85 -2.85
C ALA A 357 -23.38 -8.37 -2.62
N TYR A 358 -22.14 -8.11 -2.20
CA TYR A 358 -21.66 -6.74 -1.95
C TYR A 358 -21.78 -5.85 -3.19
N HIS A 359 -21.30 -6.30 -4.36
CA HIS A 359 -21.36 -5.47 -5.56
C HIS A 359 -22.78 -5.32 -6.12
N LEU A 360 -23.65 -6.32 -5.94
CA LEU A 360 -25.07 -6.17 -6.26
C LEU A 360 -25.75 -5.16 -5.32
N ASN A 361 -25.39 -5.12 -4.03
CA ASN A 361 -25.83 -4.09 -3.11
C ASN A 361 -25.37 -2.69 -3.57
N LEU A 362 -24.15 -2.55 -4.11
CA LEU A 362 -23.72 -1.28 -4.69
C LEU A 362 -24.53 -0.86 -5.92
N ILE A 363 -25.07 -1.79 -6.71
CA ILE A 363 -25.93 -1.49 -7.85
C ILE A 363 -27.35 -1.12 -7.39
N ASN A 364 -27.88 -1.82 -6.38
CA ASN A 364 -29.26 -1.67 -5.91
C ASN A 364 -29.50 -0.29 -5.23
N PRO A 365 -30.33 0.60 -5.81
CA PRO A 365 -30.63 1.91 -5.25
C PRO A 365 -31.33 1.88 -3.88
N ASP A 366 -32.02 0.78 -3.57
CA ASP A 366 -32.72 0.59 -2.29
C ASP A 366 -31.79 0.12 -1.17
N SER A 367 -30.53 -0.22 -1.49
CA SER A 367 -29.58 -0.67 -0.47
C SER A 367 -29.02 0.51 0.32
N LYS A 368 -28.79 0.30 1.63
CA LYS A 368 -28.15 1.31 2.48
C LYS A 368 -26.76 1.70 1.96
N THR A 369 -25.98 0.71 1.54
CA THR A 369 -24.63 0.92 1.02
C THR A 369 -24.62 1.81 -0.23
N HIS A 370 -25.57 1.63 -1.14
CA HIS A 370 -25.69 2.49 -2.32
C HIS A 370 -26.02 3.93 -1.92
N GLN A 371 -27.00 4.12 -1.05
CA GLN A 371 -27.46 5.45 -0.63
C GLN A 371 -26.37 6.22 0.15
N GLU A 372 -25.57 5.53 0.96
CA GLU A 372 -24.46 6.12 1.70
C GLU A 372 -23.30 6.49 0.77
N GLU A 373 -22.89 5.60 -0.14
CA GLU A 373 -21.79 5.82 -1.08
C GLU A 373 -22.12 6.92 -2.11
N LEU A 374 -23.37 6.98 -2.59
CA LEU A 374 -23.80 8.00 -3.54
C LEU A 374 -23.80 9.42 -2.93
N LYS A 375 -24.13 9.54 -1.63
CA LYS A 375 -24.06 10.82 -0.91
C LYS A 375 -22.62 11.29 -0.68
N THR A 376 -21.70 10.36 -0.46
CA THR A 376 -20.34 10.65 0.01
C THR A 376 -19.30 10.72 -1.11
N LYS A 377 -19.51 10.03 -2.23
CA LYS A 377 -18.50 9.91 -3.30
C LYS A 377 -19.07 10.32 -4.65
N LYS A 378 -18.61 11.48 -5.15
CA LYS A 378 -18.98 11.99 -6.49
C LYS A 378 -18.69 11.02 -7.64
N SER A 379 -17.67 10.17 -7.52
CA SER A 379 -17.31 9.18 -8.54
C SER A 379 -18.06 7.84 -8.43
N PHE A 380 -18.93 7.68 -7.43
CA PHE A 380 -19.63 6.41 -7.19
C PHE A 380 -20.62 6.07 -8.32
N ALA A 381 -21.31 7.06 -8.89
CA ALA A 381 -22.26 6.83 -9.97
C ALA A 381 -21.61 6.17 -11.20
N GLY A 382 -20.41 6.61 -11.59
CA GLY A 382 -19.62 5.95 -12.65
C GLY A 382 -19.23 4.50 -12.29
N LYS A 383 -18.98 4.20 -11.02
CA LYS A 383 -18.73 2.83 -10.54
C LYS A 383 -20.00 1.96 -10.66
N VAL A 384 -21.18 2.50 -10.38
CA VAL A 384 -22.46 1.78 -10.54
C VAL A 384 -22.68 1.40 -12.01
N LEU A 385 -22.47 2.33 -12.94
CA LEU A 385 -22.60 2.08 -14.38
C LEU A 385 -21.66 0.96 -14.86
N LYS A 386 -20.38 1.02 -14.47
CA LYS A 386 -19.41 -0.04 -14.76
C LYS A 386 -19.85 -1.40 -14.19
N LEU A 387 -20.27 -1.43 -12.93
CA LEU A 387 -20.68 -2.67 -12.25
C LEU A 387 -21.94 -3.26 -12.88
N PHE A 388 -22.93 -2.43 -13.21
CA PHE A 388 -24.16 -2.84 -13.87
C PHE A 388 -23.87 -3.53 -15.20
N PHE A 389 -23.11 -2.87 -16.09
CA PHE A 389 -22.73 -3.44 -17.37
C PHE A 389 -22.03 -4.80 -17.20
N LEU A 390 -21.01 -4.84 -16.35
CA LEU A 390 -20.20 -6.04 -16.15
C LEU A 390 -21.03 -7.20 -15.57
N TYR A 391 -21.83 -6.95 -14.53
CA TYR A 391 -22.64 -7.99 -13.88
C TYR A 391 -23.76 -8.46 -14.80
N TYR A 392 -24.36 -7.57 -15.60
CA TYR A 392 -25.35 -7.94 -16.59
C TYR A 392 -24.74 -8.87 -17.65
N PHE A 393 -23.65 -8.47 -18.31
CA PHE A 393 -23.04 -9.27 -19.36
C PHE A 393 -22.58 -10.64 -18.88
N VAL A 394 -22.05 -10.73 -17.66
CA VAL A 394 -21.49 -11.98 -17.11
C VAL A 394 -22.55 -12.92 -16.52
N PHE A 395 -23.60 -12.40 -15.88
CA PHE A 395 -24.53 -13.25 -15.09
C PHE A 395 -25.97 -13.33 -15.62
N SER A 396 -26.35 -12.52 -16.61
CA SER A 396 -27.66 -12.67 -17.24
C SER A 396 -27.79 -14.04 -17.90
N SER A 397 -28.97 -14.66 -17.75
CA SER A 397 -29.25 -16.00 -18.26
C SER A 397 -30.75 -16.20 -18.43
N ARG A 398 -31.14 -17.14 -19.29
CA ARG A 398 -32.51 -17.65 -19.45
C ARG A 398 -32.73 -19.01 -18.80
N CYS A 399 -31.66 -19.64 -18.31
CA CYS A 399 -31.65 -21.01 -17.85
C CYS A 399 -31.92 -21.10 -16.34
N GLN A 400 -32.55 -22.21 -15.92
CA GLN A 400 -32.89 -22.46 -14.53
C GLN A 400 -32.16 -23.70 -14.01
N PRO A 401 -31.08 -23.55 -13.23
CA PRO A 401 -30.23 -24.67 -12.83
C PRO A 401 -30.89 -25.80 -12.03
N GLY A 402 -32.13 -25.61 -11.58
CA GLY A 402 -32.92 -26.58 -10.81
C GLY A 402 -34.14 -27.14 -11.55
N SER A 403 -34.38 -26.78 -12.82
CA SER A 403 -35.49 -27.34 -13.60
C SER A 403 -35.16 -28.72 -14.17
N GLU A 404 -36.18 -29.57 -14.30
CA GLU A 404 -36.07 -30.87 -14.98
C GLU A 404 -35.61 -30.65 -16.44
N GLY A 405 -34.54 -31.32 -16.87
CA GLY A 405 -33.93 -31.15 -18.20
C GLY A 405 -32.91 -30.01 -18.33
N TYR A 406 -32.54 -29.32 -17.25
CA TYR A 406 -31.44 -28.35 -17.30
C TYR A 406 -30.08 -29.03 -17.50
N HIS A 407 -29.35 -28.59 -18.52
CA HIS A 407 -27.96 -28.94 -18.77
C HIS A 407 -27.09 -27.67 -18.77
N PRO A 408 -25.94 -27.66 -18.05
CA PRO A 408 -25.07 -26.48 -18.00
C PRO A 408 -24.59 -25.95 -19.36
N GLU A 409 -24.56 -26.80 -20.38
CA GLU A 409 -24.20 -26.43 -21.76
C GLU A 409 -25.15 -25.39 -22.36
N LEU A 410 -26.43 -25.40 -21.96
CA LEU A 410 -27.45 -24.44 -22.43
C LEU A 410 -27.13 -22.98 -22.08
N GLU A 411 -26.24 -22.75 -21.10
CA GLU A 411 -25.79 -21.40 -20.74
C GLU A 411 -24.99 -20.74 -21.88
N LEU A 412 -24.33 -21.54 -22.72
CA LEU A 412 -23.49 -21.05 -23.82
C LEU A 412 -24.30 -20.39 -24.93
N ASP A 413 -25.59 -20.72 -25.06
CA ASP A 413 -26.45 -20.24 -26.14
C ASP A 413 -27.06 -18.86 -25.86
N TYR A 414 -26.93 -18.34 -24.64
CA TYR A 414 -27.51 -17.04 -24.29
C TYR A 414 -26.57 -15.89 -24.67
N ASP A 415 -27.06 -14.96 -25.49
CA ASP A 415 -26.37 -13.72 -25.87
C ASP A 415 -27.01 -12.51 -25.17
N PRO A 416 -26.27 -11.74 -24.34
CA PRO A 416 -26.83 -10.60 -23.63
C PRO A 416 -26.84 -9.31 -24.48
N VAL A 417 -26.13 -9.27 -25.62
CA VAL A 417 -25.87 -8.02 -26.37
C VAL A 417 -27.16 -7.40 -26.88
N ALA A 418 -27.96 -8.16 -27.64
CA ALA A 418 -29.18 -7.63 -28.23
C ALA A 418 -30.18 -7.13 -27.19
N THR A 419 -30.26 -7.77 -26.02
CA THR A 419 -31.14 -7.31 -24.94
C THR A 419 -30.59 -6.04 -24.30
N PHE A 420 -29.26 -5.96 -24.11
CA PHE A 420 -28.62 -4.76 -23.58
C PHE A 420 -28.85 -3.54 -24.47
N GLU A 421 -28.56 -3.66 -25.76
CA GLU A 421 -28.68 -2.58 -26.74
C GLU A 421 -30.12 -2.09 -26.90
N ASN A 422 -31.08 -3.02 -26.96
CA ASN A 422 -32.46 -2.63 -27.24
C ASN A 422 -33.23 -2.18 -25.98
N LYS A 423 -32.85 -2.64 -24.78
CA LYS A 423 -33.62 -2.38 -23.55
C LYS A 423 -32.92 -1.49 -22.54
N PHE A 424 -31.60 -1.60 -22.38
CA PHE A 424 -30.88 -0.91 -21.29
C PHE A 424 -30.09 0.30 -21.79
N LEU A 425 -29.38 0.17 -22.90
CA LEU A 425 -28.55 1.25 -23.44
C LEU A 425 -29.33 2.55 -23.69
N PRO A 426 -30.55 2.55 -24.28
CA PRO A 426 -31.30 3.78 -24.52
C PRO A 426 -31.74 4.47 -23.22
N ILE A 427 -32.05 3.70 -22.18
CA ILE A 427 -32.41 4.24 -20.86
C ILE A 427 -31.19 4.87 -20.18
N LEU A 428 -30.03 4.22 -20.29
CA LEU A 428 -28.77 4.71 -19.72
C LEU A 428 -28.20 5.92 -20.45
N GLN A 429 -28.48 6.06 -21.74
CA GLN A 429 -28.17 7.25 -22.56
C GLN A 429 -29.16 8.39 -22.32
N GLY A 430 -30.41 8.07 -21.99
CA GLY A 430 -31.45 9.05 -21.70
C GLY A 430 -31.27 9.82 -20.39
N ASN A 431 -32.22 10.72 -20.13
CA ASN A 431 -32.20 11.64 -18.97
C ASN A 431 -33.12 11.22 -17.82
N ASP A 432 -33.78 10.06 -17.91
CA ASP A 432 -34.74 9.60 -16.91
C ASP A 432 -34.06 8.80 -15.78
N GLU A 433 -33.77 9.47 -14.68
CA GLU A 433 -33.11 8.87 -13.52
C GLU A 433 -33.97 7.84 -12.78
N GLU A 434 -35.31 7.96 -12.81
CA GLU A 434 -36.18 6.99 -12.14
C GLU A 434 -36.24 5.68 -12.90
N ASN A 435 -36.32 5.73 -14.24
CA ASN A 435 -36.19 4.53 -15.06
C ASN A 435 -34.82 3.86 -14.92
N LYS A 436 -33.73 4.63 -14.75
CA LYS A 436 -32.40 4.07 -14.44
C LYS A 436 -32.36 3.34 -13.10
N LYS A 437 -32.95 3.94 -12.05
CA LYS A 437 -33.06 3.29 -10.75
C LYS A 437 -33.88 2.01 -10.84
N ASP A 438 -34.97 2.02 -11.59
CA ASP A 438 -35.82 0.83 -11.77
C ASP A 438 -35.08 -0.32 -12.46
N ILE A 439 -34.32 -0.06 -13.53
CA ILE A 439 -33.51 -1.11 -14.17
C ILE A 439 -32.41 -1.63 -13.23
N PHE A 440 -31.75 -0.75 -12.46
CA PHE A 440 -30.72 -1.16 -11.50
C PHE A 440 -31.29 -2.02 -10.38
N LYS A 441 -32.45 -1.64 -9.84
CA LYS A 441 -33.21 -2.41 -8.86
C LYS A 441 -33.66 -3.75 -9.41
N THR A 442 -34.25 -3.76 -10.61
CA THR A 442 -34.77 -4.96 -11.26
C THR A 442 -33.66 -5.97 -11.53
N ILE A 443 -32.53 -5.54 -12.09
CA ILE A 443 -31.40 -6.44 -12.37
C ILE A 443 -30.73 -6.92 -11.08
N SER A 444 -30.46 -6.02 -10.12
CA SER A 444 -29.82 -6.42 -8.86
C SER A 444 -30.67 -7.43 -8.08
N THR A 445 -31.99 -7.21 -8.00
CA THR A 445 -32.94 -8.11 -7.34
C THR A 445 -33.08 -9.43 -8.12
N SER A 446 -33.09 -9.39 -9.46
CA SER A 446 -33.18 -10.59 -10.28
C SER A 446 -31.93 -11.46 -10.16
N LEU A 447 -30.73 -10.87 -10.17
CA LEU A 447 -29.49 -11.63 -10.06
C LEU A 447 -29.24 -12.16 -8.64
N LEU A 448 -29.65 -11.41 -7.60
CA LEU A 448 -29.44 -11.79 -6.20
C LEU A 448 -30.52 -12.73 -5.65
N GLY A 449 -31.80 -12.46 -5.99
CA GLY A 449 -32.96 -13.05 -5.33
C GLY A 449 -33.82 -13.98 -6.18
N ASN A 450 -33.60 -14.06 -7.50
CA ASN A 450 -34.41 -14.94 -8.35
C ASN A 450 -33.98 -16.41 -8.18
N GLN A 451 -34.79 -17.16 -7.44
CA GLN A 451 -34.61 -18.60 -7.24
C GLN A 451 -34.55 -19.38 -8.57
N LYS A 452 -35.16 -18.86 -9.64
CA LYS A 452 -35.11 -19.48 -10.97
C LYS A 452 -33.71 -19.43 -11.58
N LEU A 453 -33.03 -18.27 -11.54
CA LEU A 453 -31.70 -18.11 -12.13
C LEU A 453 -30.59 -18.75 -11.27
N ASN A 454 -30.76 -18.72 -9.94
CA ASN A 454 -29.87 -19.31 -8.95
C ASN A 454 -28.36 -19.12 -9.25
N ILE A 455 -27.97 -17.87 -9.53
CA ILE A 455 -26.59 -17.52 -9.92
C ILE A 455 -25.57 -17.93 -8.86
N GLN A 456 -25.93 -17.84 -7.57
CA GLN A 456 -25.08 -18.28 -6.48
C GLN A 456 -24.73 -19.77 -6.57
N LEU A 457 -25.67 -20.62 -7.01
CA LEU A 457 -25.38 -22.04 -7.27
C LEU A 457 -24.37 -22.21 -8.41
N LYS A 458 -24.51 -21.47 -9.52
CA LYS A 458 -23.56 -21.49 -10.65
C LYS A 458 -22.16 -21.07 -10.18
N ILE A 459 -22.06 -19.99 -9.41
CA ILE A 459 -20.81 -19.51 -8.80
C ILE A 459 -20.20 -20.59 -7.90
N ASN A 460 -20.99 -21.23 -7.04
CA ASN A 460 -20.50 -22.27 -6.13
C ASN A 460 -20.01 -23.52 -6.87
N LYS A 461 -20.69 -23.93 -7.95
CA LYS A 461 -20.26 -25.03 -8.84
C LYS A 461 -18.93 -24.69 -9.54
N LEU A 462 -18.81 -23.51 -10.13
CA LEU A 462 -17.56 -23.03 -10.73
C LEU A 462 -16.43 -22.95 -9.71
N LYS A 463 -16.67 -22.41 -8.51
CA LYS A 463 -15.70 -22.39 -7.40
C LYS A 463 -15.21 -23.81 -7.08
N SER A 464 -16.13 -24.76 -6.99
CA SER A 464 -15.81 -26.15 -6.66
C SER A 464 -14.98 -26.83 -7.75
N LEU A 465 -15.30 -26.58 -9.03
CA LEU A 465 -14.50 -27.04 -10.17
C LEU A 465 -13.06 -26.50 -10.10
N LEU A 466 -12.90 -25.19 -9.91
CA LEU A 466 -11.60 -24.54 -9.88
C LEU A 466 -10.77 -24.96 -8.66
N HIS A 467 -11.38 -25.09 -7.49
CA HIS A 467 -10.71 -25.66 -6.31
C HIS A 467 -10.14 -27.05 -6.62
N LYS A 468 -10.99 -27.95 -7.15
CA LYS A 468 -10.58 -29.31 -7.53
C LYS A 468 -9.44 -29.32 -8.54
N PHE A 469 -9.45 -28.40 -9.52
CA PHE A 469 -8.38 -28.27 -10.51
C PHE A 469 -7.07 -27.81 -9.88
N ILE A 470 -7.11 -26.77 -9.05
CA ILE A 470 -5.89 -26.18 -8.47
C ILE A 470 -5.23 -27.16 -7.48
N ASP A 471 -6.02 -27.94 -6.74
CA ASP A 471 -5.58 -28.97 -5.80
C ASP A 471 -4.96 -30.22 -6.48
N GLN A 472 -4.96 -30.30 -7.82
CA GLN A 472 -4.35 -31.41 -8.53
C GLN A 472 -2.82 -31.47 -8.33
N GLN A 473 -2.33 -32.68 -8.11
CA GLN A 473 -0.90 -33.00 -8.00
C GLN A 473 -0.20 -33.08 -9.37
N SER A 474 -0.95 -33.22 -10.46
CA SER A 474 -0.39 -33.15 -11.81
C SER A 474 0.20 -31.77 -12.07
N ILE A 475 1.42 -31.75 -12.61
CA ILE A 475 2.12 -30.52 -13.02
C ILE A 475 1.58 -30.10 -14.38
N LEU A 476 1.15 -28.86 -14.50
CA LEU A 476 0.73 -28.30 -15.78
C LEU A 476 1.95 -28.04 -16.66
N LYS A 477 1.84 -28.39 -17.94
CA LYS A 477 2.90 -28.08 -18.91
C LYS A 477 2.94 -26.57 -19.17
N PRO A 478 4.13 -25.96 -19.26
CA PRO A 478 4.23 -24.57 -19.67
C PRO A 478 3.58 -24.33 -21.03
N VAL A 479 2.89 -23.21 -21.18
CA VAL A 479 2.28 -22.77 -22.45
C VAL A 479 2.63 -21.31 -22.69
N GLU A 480 2.90 -20.99 -23.96
CA GLU A 480 3.19 -19.65 -24.44
C GLU A 480 2.03 -19.14 -25.33
N TYR A 481 1.70 -17.87 -25.17
CA TYR A 481 0.67 -17.17 -25.94
C TYR A 481 1.29 -15.94 -26.59
N LEU A 482 1.23 -15.89 -27.93
CA LEU A 482 1.71 -14.76 -28.71
C LEU A 482 0.59 -13.74 -28.90
N LEU A 483 0.84 -12.51 -28.45
CA LEU A 483 -0.08 -11.38 -28.48
C LEU A 483 0.63 -10.17 -29.06
N HIS A 484 -0.13 -9.17 -29.49
CA HIS A 484 0.41 -7.88 -29.94
C HIS A 484 -0.25 -6.73 -29.20
N ILE A 485 0.54 -5.71 -28.84
CA ILE A 485 0.04 -4.39 -28.47
C ILE A 485 -0.09 -3.58 -29.75
N GLY A 486 -1.28 -3.08 -30.05
CA GLY A 486 -1.55 -2.25 -31.22
C GLY A 486 -1.93 -0.82 -30.84
N VAL A 487 -1.40 0.14 -31.60
CA VAL A 487 -1.93 1.50 -31.69
C VAL A 487 -2.72 1.61 -33.00
N PRO A 488 -4.06 1.52 -32.98
CA PRO A 488 -4.89 1.58 -34.19
C PRO A 488 -4.94 2.99 -34.79
N THR A 489 -5.22 3.08 -36.08
CA THR A 489 -5.45 4.35 -36.81
C THR A 489 -6.63 5.15 -36.26
N SER A 490 -7.57 4.50 -35.56
CA SER A 490 -8.73 5.14 -34.92
C SER A 490 -8.41 6.25 -33.91
N ILE A 491 -7.15 6.34 -33.44
CA ILE A 491 -6.66 7.42 -32.58
C ILE A 491 -6.42 8.74 -33.36
N LEU A 492 -6.37 8.67 -34.69
CA LEU A 492 -6.11 9.80 -35.57
C LEU A 492 -7.39 10.55 -35.93
N GLU A 493 -7.25 11.84 -36.19
CA GLU A 493 -8.29 12.70 -36.76
C GLU A 493 -8.31 12.50 -38.28
N SER A 494 -9.51 12.41 -38.85
CA SER A 494 -9.71 12.22 -40.30
C SER A 494 -10.13 13.50 -41.02
N ASP A 495 -10.51 14.53 -40.25
CA ASP A 495 -10.96 15.83 -40.75
C ASP A 495 -9.75 16.77 -40.89
N ILE A 496 -9.38 17.09 -42.14
CA ILE A 496 -8.17 17.86 -42.43
C ILE A 496 -8.22 19.26 -41.82
N ASP A 497 -9.36 19.95 -41.86
CA ASP A 497 -9.51 21.27 -41.24
C ASP A 497 -9.17 21.24 -39.74
N LYS A 498 -9.59 20.17 -39.05
CA LYS A 498 -9.26 19.99 -37.62
C LYS A 498 -7.79 19.65 -37.40
N ILE A 499 -7.16 18.92 -38.31
CA ILE A 499 -5.71 18.61 -38.24
C ILE A 499 -4.91 19.90 -38.37
N LEU A 500 -5.26 20.75 -39.35
CA LEU A 500 -4.61 22.03 -39.61
C LEU A 500 -4.82 23.00 -38.43
N ASP A 501 -6.06 23.22 -38.00
CA ASP A 501 -6.41 24.12 -36.88
C ASP A 501 -5.71 23.74 -35.58
N ARG A 502 -5.60 22.44 -35.29
CA ARG A 502 -4.98 21.95 -34.04
C ARG A 502 -3.49 21.65 -34.18
N SER A 503 -2.95 21.71 -35.39
CA SER A 503 -1.60 21.29 -35.78
C SER A 503 -1.23 19.89 -35.24
N THR A 504 -2.13 18.91 -35.38
CA THR A 504 -1.91 17.54 -34.90
C THR A 504 -2.76 16.51 -35.63
N PHE A 505 -2.21 15.32 -35.90
CA PHE A 505 -2.96 14.19 -36.47
C PHE A 505 -3.77 13.42 -35.43
N PHE A 506 -3.58 13.68 -34.13
CA PHE A 506 -4.25 12.94 -33.07
C PHE A 506 -5.60 13.58 -32.69
N LYS A 507 -6.57 12.75 -32.34
CA LYS A 507 -7.83 13.23 -31.75
C LYS A 507 -7.58 14.04 -30.48
N ASP A 508 -8.41 15.06 -30.27
CA ASP A 508 -8.32 16.03 -29.15
C ASP A 508 -8.34 15.39 -27.74
N VAL A 509 -8.84 14.15 -27.64
CA VAL A 509 -8.79 13.33 -26.41
C VAL A 509 -7.36 13.16 -25.88
N ILE A 510 -6.35 13.04 -26.75
CA ILE A 510 -4.93 12.94 -26.34
C ILE A 510 -4.46 14.22 -25.66
N ARG A 511 -4.92 15.38 -26.14
CA ARG A 511 -4.53 16.69 -25.61
C ARG A 511 -5.24 17.00 -24.29
N LYS A 512 -6.54 16.72 -24.20
CA LYS A 512 -7.38 17.03 -23.03
C LYS A 512 -7.23 16.04 -21.88
N ASN A 513 -7.26 14.74 -22.18
CA ASN A 513 -7.15 13.69 -21.17
C ASN A 513 -6.50 12.42 -21.77
N PRO A 514 -5.15 12.35 -21.82
CA PRO A 514 -4.44 11.20 -22.41
C PRO A 514 -4.93 9.83 -21.90
N LYS A 515 -5.36 9.73 -20.64
CA LYS A 515 -5.85 8.46 -20.08
C LYS A 515 -7.16 7.99 -20.69
N GLU A 516 -7.99 8.88 -21.23
CA GLU A 516 -9.19 8.51 -21.98
C GLU A 516 -8.83 7.76 -23.26
N ALA A 517 -7.68 8.08 -23.85
CA ALA A 517 -7.23 7.42 -25.07
C ALA A 517 -6.77 5.96 -24.88
N LEU A 518 -6.77 5.42 -23.64
CA LEU A 518 -6.56 3.99 -23.41
C LEU A 518 -7.56 3.11 -24.14
N GLN A 519 -8.74 3.66 -24.40
CA GLN A 519 -9.79 2.96 -25.15
C GLN A 519 -9.41 2.66 -26.61
N TYR A 520 -8.41 3.35 -27.16
CA TYR A 520 -7.92 3.10 -28.51
C TYR A 520 -6.76 2.11 -28.53
N LEU A 521 -6.07 1.84 -27.42
CA LEU A 521 -5.00 0.83 -27.40
C LEU A 521 -5.59 -0.58 -27.37
N THR A 522 -5.02 -1.48 -28.16
CA THR A 522 -5.51 -2.86 -28.27
C THR A 522 -4.45 -3.87 -27.83
N VAL A 523 -4.89 -4.94 -27.20
CA VAL A 523 -4.08 -6.14 -26.95
C VAL A 523 -4.86 -7.32 -27.52
N THR A 524 -4.37 -7.86 -28.64
CA THR A 524 -5.04 -8.93 -29.40
C THR A 524 -4.10 -10.10 -29.65
N ASP A 525 -4.67 -11.22 -30.08
CA ASP A 525 -3.88 -12.33 -30.62
C ASP A 525 -3.05 -11.85 -31.82
N ALA A 526 -1.89 -12.47 -32.03
CA ALA A 526 -0.95 -12.10 -33.09
C ALA A 526 -1.58 -12.33 -34.48
N GLN A 527 -2.19 -11.29 -35.04
CA GLN A 527 -2.80 -11.27 -36.37
C GLN A 527 -2.34 -10.01 -37.12
N PHE A 528 -2.26 -10.11 -38.45
CA PHE A 528 -1.98 -8.97 -39.32
C PHE A 528 -3.23 -8.09 -39.42
N ASN A 529 -3.10 -6.81 -39.10
CA ASN A 529 -4.18 -5.83 -39.21
C ASN A 529 -3.63 -4.57 -39.89
N GLN A 530 -4.26 -4.17 -41.00
CA GLN A 530 -3.85 -3.02 -41.80
C GLN A 530 -4.17 -1.68 -41.11
N ASP A 531 -5.08 -1.68 -40.13
CA ASP A 531 -5.54 -0.48 -39.41
C ASP A 531 -4.71 -0.18 -38.14
N ILE A 532 -3.45 -0.64 -38.07
CA ILE A 532 -2.55 -0.44 -36.93
C ILE A 532 -1.35 0.43 -37.34
N LEU A 533 -1.15 1.54 -36.62
CA LEU A 533 -0.02 2.45 -36.79
C LEU A 533 1.29 1.87 -36.25
N CYS A 534 1.23 1.21 -35.08
CA CYS A 534 2.40 0.67 -34.40
C CYS A 534 2.04 -0.62 -33.68
N GLN A 535 2.92 -1.62 -33.75
CA GLN A 535 2.69 -2.93 -33.15
C GLN A 535 3.92 -3.45 -32.36
N LEU A 536 3.72 -3.73 -31.07
CA LEU A 536 4.76 -4.33 -30.22
C LEU A 536 4.43 -5.81 -29.96
N PRO A 537 5.34 -6.75 -30.28
CA PRO A 537 5.13 -8.15 -29.99
C PRO A 537 5.16 -8.45 -28.49
N VAL A 538 4.33 -9.40 -28.06
CA VAL A 538 4.24 -9.85 -26.68
C VAL A 538 4.20 -11.38 -26.60
N ASN A 539 4.99 -11.95 -25.73
CA ASN A 539 4.91 -13.36 -25.33
C ASN A 539 4.41 -13.46 -23.88
N MET A 540 3.31 -14.19 -23.64
CA MET A 540 2.85 -14.55 -22.31
C MET A 540 3.08 -16.02 -22.03
N LYS A 541 3.86 -16.33 -20.99
CA LYS A 541 4.14 -17.69 -20.54
C LYS A 541 3.51 -17.98 -19.19
N ILE A 542 2.83 -19.11 -19.08
CA ILE A 542 2.24 -19.60 -17.81
C ILE A 542 2.94 -20.89 -17.40
N GLU A 543 3.40 -20.94 -16.14
CA GLU A 543 4.20 -22.04 -15.60
C GLU A 543 3.63 -22.52 -14.25
N ASP A 544 3.82 -23.81 -13.95
CA ASP A 544 3.38 -24.45 -12.70
C ASP A 544 4.60 -24.90 -11.89
N ILE A 545 4.93 -24.12 -10.86
CA ILE A 545 6.10 -24.33 -10.02
C ILE A 545 5.71 -25.08 -8.74
N ARG A 546 6.49 -26.10 -8.39
CA ARG A 546 6.25 -26.97 -7.23
C ARG A 546 7.36 -26.83 -6.19
N TYR A 547 6.97 -26.88 -4.93
CA TYR A 547 7.88 -26.77 -3.79
C TYR A 547 7.83 -28.06 -2.97
N HIS A 548 8.99 -28.53 -2.57
CA HIS A 548 9.19 -29.79 -1.85
C HIS A 548 9.94 -29.56 -0.55
N TYR A 549 9.77 -30.46 0.43
CA TYR A 549 10.61 -30.42 1.63
C TYR A 549 12.05 -30.79 1.28
N HIS A 550 13.00 -30.01 1.77
CA HIS A 550 14.40 -30.41 1.76
C HIS A 550 14.65 -31.42 2.90
N PRO A 551 15.16 -32.64 2.65
CA PRO A 551 15.15 -33.73 3.64
C PRO A 551 15.99 -33.53 4.92
N GLN A 552 16.90 -32.55 4.96
CA GLN A 552 17.95 -32.47 6.00
C GLN A 552 18.17 -31.09 6.64
N GLU A 553 17.33 -30.08 6.36
CA GLU A 553 17.55 -28.70 6.86
C GLU A 553 16.39 -28.17 7.71
N LYS A 554 16.32 -28.70 8.93
CA LYS A 554 15.43 -28.24 9.99
C LYS A 554 16.22 -27.55 11.09
N GLN A 555 15.89 -26.30 11.40
CA GLN A 555 16.51 -25.56 12.50
C GLN A 555 15.48 -25.28 13.60
N THR A 556 15.92 -25.29 14.86
CA THR A 556 15.07 -25.00 16.02
C THR A 556 15.73 -24.02 16.97
N PHE A 557 14.92 -23.17 17.61
CA PHE A 557 15.37 -22.13 18.51
C PHE A 557 14.26 -21.75 19.51
N ASN A 558 14.65 -21.00 20.54
CA ASN A 558 13.75 -20.47 21.55
C ASN A 558 13.69 -18.95 21.47
N LEU A 559 12.60 -18.37 21.96
CA LEU A 559 12.34 -16.93 22.03
C LEU A 559 11.93 -16.56 23.45
N GLY A 560 12.53 -15.51 24.00
CA GLY A 560 12.12 -14.89 25.26
C GLY A 560 12.10 -13.36 25.18
N TYR A 561 11.68 -12.73 26.27
CA TYR A 561 11.55 -11.28 26.41
C TYR A 561 12.58 -10.73 27.41
N GLU A 562 13.08 -9.52 27.15
CA GLU A 562 13.91 -8.78 28.10
C GLU A 562 13.06 -7.68 28.75
N LEU A 563 12.67 -7.90 30.01
CA LEU A 563 11.77 -7.00 30.75
C LEU A 563 12.52 -6.14 31.78
N GLU A 564 13.70 -6.57 32.21
CA GLU A 564 14.49 -5.89 33.24
C GLU A 564 14.98 -4.53 32.74
N GLY A 565 14.99 -3.52 33.62
CA GLY A 565 15.41 -2.16 33.27
C GLY A 565 14.42 -1.38 32.39
N ILE A 566 13.24 -1.93 32.09
CA ILE A 566 12.17 -1.26 31.34
C ILE A 566 11.05 -0.83 32.29
N LYS A 567 10.76 0.47 32.32
CA LYS A 567 9.61 1.04 33.02
C LYS A 567 8.50 1.36 32.04
N ALA A 568 7.25 1.14 32.42
CA ALA A 568 6.08 1.43 31.62
C ALA A 568 5.31 2.66 32.15
N LEU A 569 4.91 3.54 31.23
CA LEU A 569 3.99 4.65 31.45
C LEU A 569 2.79 4.50 30.50
N PRO A 570 1.70 3.84 30.94
CA PRO A 570 0.58 3.58 30.05
C PRO A 570 -0.26 4.81 29.74
N VAL A 571 -0.66 4.91 28.47
CA VAL A 571 -1.53 5.98 27.94
C VAL A 571 -2.84 5.36 27.47
N LEU A 572 -3.96 5.89 27.93
CA LEU A 572 -5.31 5.41 27.62
C LEU A 572 -6.12 6.48 26.89
N PHE A 573 -6.59 6.18 25.68
CA PHE A 573 -7.61 6.94 24.97
C PHE A 573 -8.97 6.30 25.21
N ILE A 574 -9.93 7.06 25.75
CA ILE A 574 -11.24 6.55 26.12
C ILE A 574 -12.38 7.50 25.73
N PRO A 575 -13.48 7.00 25.14
CA PRO A 575 -14.61 7.86 24.82
C PRO A 575 -15.41 8.24 26.08
N LYS A 576 -15.97 9.45 26.08
CA LYS A 576 -16.88 9.98 27.11
C LYS A 576 -18.26 9.33 26.96
N ASP A 577 -18.35 8.09 27.45
CA ASP A 577 -19.58 7.29 27.43
C ASP A 577 -19.71 6.47 28.73
N ASP A 578 -20.95 6.22 29.15
CA ASP A 578 -21.25 5.55 30.41
C ASP A 578 -20.74 4.10 30.45
N TYR A 579 -20.85 3.37 29.34
CA TYR A 579 -20.34 1.99 29.26
C TYR A 579 -18.81 1.98 29.32
N SER A 580 -18.17 2.89 28.60
CA SER A 580 -16.70 3.03 28.64
C SER A 580 -16.20 3.41 30.03
N ARG A 581 -16.88 4.33 30.71
CA ARG A 581 -16.57 4.70 32.10
C ARG A 581 -16.68 3.52 33.05
N LYS A 582 -17.72 2.68 32.89
CA LYS A 582 -17.88 1.46 33.69
C LYS A 582 -16.74 0.47 33.46
N GLU A 583 -16.37 0.22 32.21
CA GLU A 583 -15.26 -0.68 31.87
C GLU A 583 -13.92 -0.17 32.41
N TYR A 584 -13.65 1.13 32.28
CA TYR A 584 -12.50 1.80 32.89
C TYR A 584 -12.48 1.59 34.40
N ASP A 585 -13.62 1.83 35.05
CA ASP A 585 -13.75 1.73 36.49
C ASP A 585 -13.57 0.31 37.02
N GLN A 586 -13.92 -0.70 36.24
CA GLN A 586 -13.80 -2.09 36.64
C GLN A 586 -12.40 -2.66 36.40
N LYS A 587 -11.77 -2.32 35.26
CA LYS A 587 -10.57 -3.00 34.78
C LYS A 587 -9.28 -2.21 34.95
N PHE A 588 -9.36 -0.88 35.01
CA PHE A 588 -8.18 0.00 34.96
C PHE A 588 -7.92 0.78 36.26
N LYS A 589 -8.83 0.73 37.25
CA LYS A 589 -8.71 1.50 38.51
C LYS A 589 -7.42 1.28 39.29
N GLN A 590 -6.82 0.09 39.17
CA GLN A 590 -5.61 -0.30 39.89
C GLN A 590 -4.32 0.09 39.15
N ARG A 591 -4.40 0.60 37.92
CA ARG A 591 -3.24 0.97 37.11
C ARG A 591 -2.94 2.47 37.23
N SER A 592 -1.66 2.79 37.25
CA SER A 592 -1.17 4.15 37.05
C SER A 592 -1.27 4.52 35.57
N LEU A 593 -1.99 5.59 35.22
CA LEU A 593 -2.37 5.87 33.82
C LEU A 593 -2.38 7.37 33.48
N LEU A 594 -2.00 7.67 32.25
CA LEU A 594 -2.36 8.91 31.55
C LEU A 594 -3.65 8.66 30.77
N VAL A 595 -4.70 9.44 30.98
CA VAL A 595 -6.02 9.19 30.38
C VAL A 595 -6.47 10.39 29.54
N PHE A 596 -6.50 10.20 28.23
CA PHE A 596 -7.04 11.15 27.26
C PHE A 596 -8.50 10.80 26.94
N THR A 597 -9.41 11.73 27.25
CA THR A 597 -10.83 11.53 26.97
C THR A 597 -11.27 12.20 25.67
N TYR A 598 -12.21 11.62 24.94
CA TYR A 598 -12.79 12.20 23.71
C TYR A 598 -14.30 11.98 23.62
N ASP A 599 -15.05 12.93 23.04
CA ASP A 599 -16.51 12.85 22.92
C ASP A 599 -16.96 12.45 21.52
N LEU A 600 -17.74 11.37 21.42
CA LEU A 600 -18.30 10.90 20.16
C LEU A 600 -19.34 11.85 19.55
N GLN A 601 -19.85 12.83 20.30
CA GLN A 601 -20.68 13.90 19.74
C GLN A 601 -19.96 14.66 18.62
N ASN A 602 -18.62 14.72 18.67
CA ASN A 602 -17.78 15.35 17.66
C ASN A 602 -17.73 14.58 16.32
N ASP A 603 -18.37 13.39 16.22
CA ASP A 603 -18.62 12.71 14.93
C ASP A 603 -19.49 13.54 13.97
N THR A 604 -20.26 14.50 14.50
CA THR A 604 -21.21 15.31 13.73
C THR A 604 -20.64 16.63 13.20
N LEU A 605 -19.35 16.90 13.46
CA LEU A 605 -18.70 18.12 13.01
C LEU A 605 -18.63 18.17 11.47
N THR A 606 -18.85 19.36 10.92
CA THR A 606 -18.57 19.67 9.52
C THR A 606 -17.07 19.55 9.23
N ALA A 607 -16.68 19.35 7.97
CA ALA A 607 -15.28 19.06 7.58
C ALA A 607 -14.27 20.12 8.08
N ASP A 608 -14.63 21.39 7.99
CA ASP A 608 -13.85 22.54 8.47
C ASP A 608 -13.60 22.47 9.98
N LYS A 609 -14.66 22.21 10.75
CA LYS A 609 -14.59 22.09 12.21
C LYS A 609 -13.87 20.80 12.64
N ALA A 610 -14.08 19.71 11.91
CA ALA A 610 -13.40 18.44 12.16
C ALA A 610 -11.89 18.57 11.95
N PHE A 611 -11.44 19.31 10.94
CA PHE A 611 -10.02 19.61 10.73
C PHE A 611 -9.42 20.37 11.92
N VAL A 612 -10.06 21.46 12.35
CA VAL A 612 -9.62 22.28 13.49
C VAL A 612 -9.53 21.44 14.77
N TYR A 613 -10.55 20.63 15.03
CA TYR A 613 -10.59 19.72 16.17
C TYR A 613 -9.39 18.75 16.15
N ARG A 614 -9.20 18.06 15.01
CA ARG A 614 -8.14 17.04 14.86
C ARG A 614 -6.75 17.64 14.98
N LEU A 615 -6.49 18.79 14.37
CA LEU A 615 -5.20 19.46 14.48
C LEU A 615 -4.93 19.89 15.93
N THR A 616 -5.92 20.50 16.59
CA THR A 616 -5.79 20.95 17.99
C THR A 616 -5.54 19.77 18.93
N PHE A 617 -6.36 18.72 18.83
CA PHE A 617 -6.22 17.52 19.64
C PHE A 617 -4.85 16.86 19.41
N SER A 618 -4.45 16.70 18.15
CA SER A 618 -3.13 16.14 17.82
C SER A 618 -1.99 16.96 18.42
N LEU A 619 -1.96 18.28 18.18
CA LEU A 619 -0.89 19.14 18.67
C LEU A 619 -0.74 19.09 20.19
N LEU A 620 -1.85 19.26 20.92
CA LEU A 620 -1.84 19.30 22.38
C LEU A 620 -1.45 17.95 22.98
N THR A 621 -1.99 16.84 22.45
CA THR A 621 -1.61 15.50 22.92
C THR A 621 -0.12 15.24 22.74
N TYR A 622 0.45 15.60 21.58
CA TYR A 622 1.88 15.36 21.33
C TYR A 622 2.77 16.21 22.25
N ILE A 623 2.50 17.52 22.37
CA ILE A 623 3.27 18.41 23.25
C ILE A 623 3.17 17.94 24.70
N CYS A 624 1.97 17.57 25.16
CA CYS A 624 1.77 17.07 26.52
C CYS A 624 2.53 15.78 26.79
N LEU A 625 2.47 14.81 25.86
CA LEU A 625 3.25 13.58 26.01
C LEU A 625 4.75 13.90 26.03
N LYS A 626 5.25 14.77 25.14
CA LYS A 626 6.66 15.20 25.19
C LYS A 626 7.04 15.80 26.54
N LEU A 627 6.24 16.72 27.08
CA LEU A 627 6.45 17.27 28.43
C LEU A 627 6.53 16.19 29.52
N LEU A 628 5.74 15.13 29.40
CA LEU A 628 5.68 14.03 30.38
C LEU A 628 6.75 12.96 30.20
N VAL A 629 7.32 12.78 29.00
CA VAL A 629 8.29 11.69 28.73
C VAL A 629 9.71 12.21 28.58
N ASP A 630 9.91 13.50 28.33
CA ASP A 630 11.22 14.14 28.18
C ASP A 630 11.99 14.30 29.52
N VAL A 631 11.67 13.44 30.49
CA VAL A 631 12.26 13.39 31.82
C VAL A 631 13.55 12.56 31.79
N ASP A 632 14.57 12.97 32.54
CA ASP A 632 15.88 12.31 32.52
C ASP A 632 15.88 10.98 33.29
N THR A 633 15.49 9.90 32.64
CA THR A 633 15.54 8.55 33.23
C THR A 633 16.89 7.89 32.92
N LYS A 634 17.99 8.41 33.45
CA LYS A 634 19.37 7.91 33.20
C LYS A 634 19.56 6.40 33.38
N GLU A 635 18.71 5.75 34.18
CA GLU A 635 18.88 4.35 34.61
C GLU A 635 17.86 3.35 34.01
N SER A 636 16.81 3.80 33.31
CA SER A 636 15.76 2.90 32.81
C SER A 636 15.20 3.31 31.45
N ARG A 637 14.95 2.33 30.57
CA ARG A 637 14.26 2.57 29.30
C ARG A 637 12.76 2.73 29.55
N LEU A 638 12.17 3.79 29.01
CA LEU A 638 10.73 4.03 29.13
C LEU A 638 9.95 3.35 28.00
N PHE A 639 8.87 2.65 28.35
CA PHE A 639 7.89 2.06 27.45
C PHE A 639 6.52 2.75 27.59
N LEU A 640 5.94 3.17 26.47
CA LEU A 640 4.69 3.91 26.37
C LEU A 640 3.64 3.07 25.62
N PRO A 641 2.90 2.19 26.32
CA PRO A 641 1.78 1.48 25.71
C PRO A 641 0.58 2.43 25.52
N LEU A 642 0.28 2.77 24.27
CA LEU A 642 -0.88 3.59 23.87
C LEU A 642 -2.09 2.70 23.62
N LEU A 643 -2.98 2.62 24.60
CA LEU A 643 -4.21 1.83 24.55
C LEU A 643 -5.40 2.69 24.12
N ARG A 644 -6.17 2.26 23.13
CA ARG A 644 -7.43 2.90 22.75
C ARG A 644 -8.61 1.99 23.05
N LEU A 645 -9.59 2.48 23.79
CA LEU A 645 -10.90 1.83 23.92
C LEU A 645 -11.87 2.44 22.91
N HIS A 646 -12.71 1.61 22.31
CA HIS A 646 -13.73 2.05 21.36
C HIS A 646 -15.01 1.23 21.47
N LEU A 647 -16.13 1.86 21.10
CA LEU A 647 -17.48 1.31 21.25
C LEU A 647 -18.04 0.78 19.95
N LYS A 648 -17.61 1.33 18.81
CA LYS A 648 -18.04 0.85 17.50
C LYS A 648 -16.94 -0.03 16.90
N ASN A 649 -17.34 -1.10 16.23
CA ASN A 649 -16.41 -1.96 15.50
C ASN A 649 -16.09 -1.34 14.12
N LYS A 650 -15.12 -1.91 13.38
CA LYS A 650 -14.78 -1.45 12.01
C LYS A 650 -15.98 -1.43 11.03
N GLN A 651 -17.08 -2.13 11.33
CA GLN A 651 -18.27 -2.22 10.48
C GLN A 651 -19.30 -1.11 10.77
N LYS A 652 -19.22 -0.43 11.92
CA LYS A 652 -20.05 0.74 12.30
C LYS A 652 -19.15 1.94 12.58
N SER A 653 -18.27 2.34 11.66
CA SER A 653 -17.18 3.26 11.97
C SER A 653 -17.65 4.65 12.44
N SER A 654 -17.26 5.06 13.64
CA SER A 654 -17.20 6.48 14.04
C SER A 654 -16.00 7.15 13.34
N PRO A 655 -16.20 8.27 12.62
CA PRO A 655 -15.09 9.05 12.07
C PRO A 655 -14.05 9.46 13.11
N LEU A 656 -14.49 9.84 14.32
CA LEU A 656 -13.59 10.23 15.40
C LEU A 656 -12.80 9.04 15.95
N GLU A 657 -13.45 7.90 16.21
CA GLU A 657 -12.74 6.70 16.67
C GLU A 657 -11.72 6.23 15.63
N GLY A 658 -12.05 6.34 14.33
CA GLY A 658 -11.13 6.10 13.22
C GLY A 658 -9.90 7.02 13.28
N TYR A 659 -10.12 8.33 13.40
CA TYR A 659 -9.05 9.30 13.58
C TYR A 659 -8.16 9.00 14.80
N ILE A 660 -8.72 8.73 15.98
CA ILE A 660 -7.94 8.40 17.18
C ILE A 660 -7.14 7.10 16.98
N SER A 661 -7.70 6.12 16.26
CA SER A 661 -6.99 4.89 15.89
C SER A 661 -5.75 5.18 15.06
N ASP A 662 -5.87 6.06 14.07
CA ASP A 662 -4.80 6.37 13.15
C ASP A 662 -3.76 7.28 13.82
N TYR A 663 -4.23 8.27 14.58
CA TYR A 663 -3.40 9.21 15.31
C TYR A 663 -2.57 8.55 16.42
N SER A 664 -3.11 7.56 17.14
CA SER A 664 -2.34 6.81 18.15
C SER A 664 -1.12 6.08 17.57
N LYS A 665 -1.17 5.67 16.29
CA LYS A 665 0.00 5.11 15.58
C LYS A 665 1.00 6.19 15.18
N VAL A 666 0.54 7.37 14.78
CA VAL A 666 1.40 8.55 14.54
C VAL A 666 2.15 8.95 15.81
N LEU A 667 1.46 8.98 16.95
CA LEU A 667 2.05 9.23 18.26
C LEU A 667 3.09 8.16 18.62
N ALA A 668 2.75 6.88 18.47
CA ALA A 668 3.69 5.79 18.75
C ALA A 668 4.96 5.93 17.91
N HIS A 669 4.85 6.29 16.63
CA HIS A 669 6.01 6.52 15.76
C HIS A 669 6.86 7.70 16.22
N LEU A 670 6.26 8.85 16.59
CA LEU A 670 7.02 10.01 17.05
C LEU A 670 7.71 9.78 18.40
N LEU A 671 7.06 9.05 19.31
CA LEU A 671 7.60 8.74 20.64
C LEU A 671 8.69 7.66 20.57
N ASN A 672 8.61 6.76 19.58
CA ASN A 672 9.63 5.73 19.34
C ASN A 672 11.01 6.28 18.91
N GLU A 673 11.14 7.57 18.67
CA GLU A 673 12.42 8.19 18.31
C GLU A 673 13.39 8.25 19.50
N GLU A 674 12.84 8.35 20.72
CA GLU A 674 13.59 8.49 21.98
C GLU A 674 13.20 7.42 23.03
N HIS A 675 12.03 6.78 22.90
CA HIS A 675 11.51 5.80 23.86
C HIS A 675 11.03 4.53 23.17
N LEU A 676 10.57 3.53 23.93
CA LEU A 676 9.79 2.43 23.38
C LEU A 676 8.31 2.83 23.40
N ALA A 677 7.60 2.74 22.28
CA ALA A 677 6.20 3.12 22.17
C ALA A 677 5.46 2.23 21.18
N SER A 678 4.20 1.93 21.44
CA SER A 678 3.36 1.16 20.52
C SER A 678 1.91 1.43 20.83
N SER A 679 1.04 1.23 19.84
CA SER A 679 -0.39 1.53 19.96
C SER A 679 -1.27 0.36 19.58
N GLN A 680 -2.36 0.14 20.34
CA GLN A 680 -3.38 -0.84 20.00
C GLN A 680 -4.78 -0.42 20.48
N GLY A 681 -5.81 -0.79 19.71
CA GLY A 681 -7.21 -0.58 20.07
C GLY A 681 -7.96 -1.86 20.47
N PHE A 682 -8.91 -1.73 21.41
CA PHE A 682 -9.83 -2.78 21.84
C PHE A 682 -11.29 -2.34 21.76
N ASP A 683 -12.10 -3.20 21.13
CA ASP A 683 -13.55 -3.08 21.07
C ASP A 683 -14.16 -3.52 22.41
N LEU A 684 -14.82 -2.59 23.11
CA LEU A 684 -15.46 -2.91 24.38
C LEU A 684 -16.69 -3.82 24.21
N THR A 685 -17.33 -3.81 23.03
CA THR A 685 -18.58 -4.56 22.78
C THR A 685 -18.35 -6.01 22.33
N GLN A 686 -17.15 -6.34 21.82
CA GLN A 686 -16.85 -7.66 21.24
C GLN A 686 -15.53 -8.26 21.76
N GLN A 687 -15.36 -8.29 23.08
CA GLN A 687 -14.17 -8.85 23.71
C GLN A 687 -14.18 -10.38 23.71
N ASN A 688 -13.05 -10.97 23.33
CA ASN A 688 -12.76 -12.39 23.57
C ASN A 688 -11.27 -12.58 23.85
N ALA A 689 -10.92 -13.66 24.54
CA ALA A 689 -9.54 -13.92 24.98
C ALA A 689 -8.52 -13.93 23.83
N PHE A 690 -8.91 -14.41 22.65
CA PHE A 690 -8.05 -14.46 21.47
C PHE A 690 -7.72 -13.07 20.93
N LYS A 691 -8.74 -12.20 20.76
CA LYS A 691 -8.56 -10.81 20.33
C LYS A 691 -7.73 -10.02 21.35
N THR A 692 -7.96 -10.23 22.64
CA THR A 692 -7.18 -9.61 23.72
C THR A 692 -5.71 -10.00 23.64
N LEU A 693 -5.41 -11.30 23.56
CA LEU A 693 -4.04 -11.81 23.46
C LEU A 693 -3.32 -11.27 22.22
N ASN A 694 -3.97 -11.26 21.06
CA ASN A 694 -3.37 -10.77 19.82
C ASN A 694 -3.14 -9.26 19.86
N GLY A 695 -4.10 -8.50 20.39
CA GLY A 695 -3.94 -7.06 20.56
C GLY A 695 -2.75 -6.72 21.45
N LEU A 696 -2.62 -7.39 22.60
CA LEU A 696 -1.50 -7.14 23.51
C LEU A 696 -0.17 -7.62 22.93
N SER A 697 -0.13 -8.74 22.21
CA SER A 697 1.08 -9.19 21.51
C SER A 697 1.57 -8.17 20.47
N SER A 698 0.63 -7.47 19.80
CA SER A 698 0.96 -6.37 18.89
C SER A 698 1.46 -5.14 19.65
N LEU A 699 0.81 -4.79 20.77
CA LEU A 699 1.20 -3.69 21.64
C LEU A 699 2.62 -3.88 22.19
N TYR A 700 2.96 -5.07 22.68
CA TYR A 700 4.29 -5.41 23.22
C TYR A 700 5.31 -5.81 22.14
N SER A 701 5.03 -5.60 20.86
CA SER A 701 5.92 -6.04 19.78
C SER A 701 7.27 -5.32 19.75
N VAL A 702 7.35 -4.10 20.28
CA VAL A 702 8.57 -3.27 20.37
C VAL A 702 9.49 -3.63 21.54
N ILE A 703 9.00 -4.46 22.49
CA ILE A 703 9.82 -4.90 23.63
C ILE A 703 10.98 -5.78 23.10
N PRO A 704 12.22 -5.56 23.56
CA PRO A 704 13.37 -6.36 23.16
C PRO A 704 13.16 -7.85 23.39
N LYS A 705 13.66 -8.65 22.45
CA LYS A 705 13.53 -10.11 22.43
C LYS A 705 14.90 -10.74 22.30
N HIS A 706 15.05 -11.92 22.90
CA HIS A 706 16.26 -12.70 22.77
C HIS A 706 15.95 -14.08 22.17
N PHE A 707 16.90 -14.59 21.39
CA PHE A 707 16.81 -15.89 20.74
C PHE A 707 18.02 -16.74 21.07
N ARG A 708 17.81 -18.05 21.16
CA ARG A 708 18.88 -19.04 21.31
C ARG A 708 18.60 -20.23 20.42
N PHE A 709 19.53 -20.56 19.53
CA PHE A 709 19.45 -21.77 18.72
C PHE A 709 19.70 -23.00 19.59
N ASN A 710 18.93 -24.06 19.34
CA ASN A 710 19.09 -25.30 20.10
C ASN A 710 20.33 -26.09 19.66
N ASN A 711 20.76 -25.90 18.40
CA ASN A 711 22.03 -26.42 17.89
C ASN A 711 23.05 -25.26 17.77
N PRO A 712 24.18 -25.30 18.48
CA PRO A 712 25.22 -24.25 18.40
C PRO A 712 25.79 -24.03 16.99
N GLU A 713 25.80 -25.04 16.11
CA GLU A 713 26.26 -24.90 14.71
C GLU A 713 25.31 -24.07 13.84
N ASP A 714 24.06 -23.91 14.29
CA ASP A 714 23.07 -23.05 13.66
C ASP A 714 23.16 -21.60 14.15
N THR A 715 23.92 -21.32 15.21
CA THR A 715 24.09 -19.95 15.72
C THR A 715 24.89 -19.11 14.72
N PRO A 716 24.41 -17.92 14.32
CA PRO A 716 25.14 -16.97 13.49
C PRO A 716 26.48 -16.57 14.10
N LYS A 717 27.46 -16.21 13.28
CA LYS A 717 28.79 -15.72 13.72
C LYS A 717 28.93 -14.20 13.63
N LEU A 718 28.11 -13.54 12.83
CA LEU A 718 28.09 -12.09 12.68
C LEU A 718 27.76 -11.40 14.03
N ASP A 719 28.64 -10.54 14.54
CA ASP A 719 28.45 -9.86 15.82
C ASP A 719 27.23 -8.92 15.82
N LYS A 720 27.15 -8.04 14.81
CA LYS A 720 26.15 -6.97 14.74
C LYS A 720 25.59 -6.78 13.35
N LEU A 721 24.25 -6.69 13.27
CA LEU A 721 23.51 -6.34 12.06
C LEU A 721 22.46 -5.28 12.39
N ALA A 722 22.34 -4.26 11.55
CA ALA A 722 21.22 -3.32 11.60
C ALA A 722 20.29 -3.51 10.40
N ILE A 723 19.00 -3.25 10.60
CA ILE A 723 17.98 -3.22 9.55
C ILE A 723 17.36 -1.83 9.58
N ILE A 724 17.47 -1.10 8.48
CA ILE A 724 16.83 0.20 8.30
C ILE A 724 15.69 0.03 7.30
N ILE A 725 14.47 0.35 7.71
CA ILE A 725 13.27 0.25 6.87
C ILE A 725 12.79 1.67 6.57
N VAL A 726 12.60 2.00 5.29
CA VAL A 726 12.25 3.36 4.86
C VAL A 726 11.02 3.40 3.95
N SER A 727 10.27 4.50 4.09
CA SER A 727 9.13 4.85 3.24
C SER A 727 8.94 6.37 3.23
N SER A 728 8.02 6.85 2.41
CA SER A 728 7.62 8.25 2.43
C SER A 728 6.16 8.45 2.09
N ARG A 729 5.65 9.63 2.47
CA ARG A 729 4.33 10.11 2.09
C ARG A 729 4.38 11.57 1.73
N GLU A 730 3.75 11.91 0.61
CA GLU A 730 3.53 13.29 0.19
C GLU A 730 2.83 14.11 1.30
N SER A 731 3.35 15.30 1.60
CA SER A 731 2.75 16.25 2.54
C SER A 731 2.19 17.48 1.82
N ASP A 732 2.81 17.89 0.71
CA ASP A 732 2.44 19.08 -0.05
C ASP A 732 2.58 18.83 -1.56
N SER A 733 1.48 18.99 -2.30
CA SER A 733 1.43 18.84 -3.76
C SER A 733 0.22 19.51 -4.40
N LYS A 734 0.32 19.87 -5.68
CA LYS A 734 -0.81 20.39 -6.47
C LYS A 734 -1.60 19.29 -7.18
N SER A 735 -2.91 19.47 -7.30
CA SER A 735 -3.87 18.49 -7.86
C SER A 735 -3.65 18.10 -9.33
N ARG A 736 -2.79 18.81 -10.06
CA ARG A 736 -2.50 18.60 -11.50
C ARG A 736 -1.03 18.82 -11.88
N ASN A 737 -0.09 18.80 -10.93
CA ASN A 737 1.33 19.02 -11.26
C ASN A 737 1.99 17.73 -11.77
N PRO A 738 2.43 17.66 -13.04
CA PRO A 738 3.16 16.51 -13.57
C PRO A 738 4.56 16.40 -12.94
N ASN A 739 5.15 17.51 -12.49
CA ASN A 739 6.48 17.53 -11.90
C ASN A 739 6.45 16.94 -10.48
N ARG A 740 7.10 15.81 -10.28
CA ARG A 740 7.21 15.15 -8.98
C ARG A 740 8.26 15.81 -8.08
N ASN A 741 9.24 16.51 -8.67
CA ASN A 741 10.36 17.09 -7.94
C ASN A 741 9.97 18.31 -7.10
N GLU A 742 8.89 19.01 -7.48
CA GLU A 742 8.39 20.21 -6.79
C GLU A 742 7.58 19.91 -5.51
N ARG A 743 7.48 18.65 -5.08
CA ARG A 743 6.64 18.23 -3.95
C ARG A 743 7.43 18.13 -2.66
N ILE A 744 6.77 18.34 -1.53
CA ILE A 744 7.33 18.01 -0.22
C ILE A 744 6.73 16.69 0.25
N SER A 745 7.60 15.82 0.78
CA SER A 745 7.23 14.52 1.34
C SER A 745 7.85 14.34 2.72
N ASN A 746 7.10 13.69 3.60
CA ASN A 746 7.61 13.21 4.87
C ASN A 746 8.23 11.83 4.65
N LEU A 747 9.54 11.74 4.84
CA LEU A 747 10.30 10.51 4.93
C LEU A 747 10.10 9.94 6.34
N MET A 748 9.82 8.64 6.44
CA MET A 748 9.63 7.94 7.71
C MET A 748 10.30 6.58 7.68
N GLY A 749 10.80 6.13 8.82
CA GLY A 749 11.43 4.83 8.91
C GLY A 749 11.66 4.32 10.32
N GLU A 750 12.20 3.11 10.40
CA GLU A 750 12.45 2.36 11.63
C GLU A 750 13.83 1.70 11.54
N VAL A 751 14.55 1.67 12.67
CA VAL A 751 15.85 1.01 12.83
C VAL A 751 15.71 -0.15 13.80
N ILE A 752 16.09 -1.34 13.35
CA ILE A 752 16.15 -2.56 14.16
C ILE A 752 17.62 -2.96 14.30
N THR A 753 18.02 -3.38 15.49
CA THR A 753 19.37 -3.87 15.77
C THR A 753 19.33 -5.33 16.20
N VAL A 754 20.27 -6.11 15.69
CA VAL A 754 20.49 -7.51 16.04
C VAL A 754 21.93 -7.67 16.51
N ASN A 755 22.10 -8.19 17.73
CA ASN A 755 23.40 -8.34 18.37
C ASN A 755 23.58 -9.78 18.86
N LEU A 756 24.72 -10.39 18.54
CA LEU A 756 25.18 -11.61 19.18
C LEU A 756 25.87 -11.26 20.50
N GLN A 757 25.46 -11.90 21.59
CA GLN A 757 26.10 -11.77 22.89
C GLN A 757 27.19 -12.85 23.05
N GLU A 758 28.13 -12.65 23.97
CA GLU A 758 29.25 -13.56 24.22
C GLU A 758 28.80 -14.99 24.60
N ASP A 759 27.60 -15.14 25.16
CA ASP A 759 27.00 -16.42 25.55
C ASP A 759 26.20 -17.11 24.41
N GLY A 760 26.27 -16.57 23.18
CA GLY A 760 25.55 -17.08 22.01
C GLY A 760 24.07 -16.69 21.95
N VAL A 761 23.59 -15.80 22.83
CA VAL A 761 22.23 -15.24 22.77
C VAL A 761 22.17 -14.12 21.74
N ILE A 762 21.11 -14.13 20.94
CA ILE A 762 20.88 -13.10 19.92
C ILE A 762 19.83 -12.13 20.46
N LYS A 763 20.22 -10.90 20.73
CA LYS A 763 19.31 -9.82 21.14
C LYS A 763 18.82 -9.07 19.91
N LEU A 764 17.50 -8.93 19.80
CA LEU A 764 16.82 -8.17 18.75
C LEU A 764 15.95 -7.09 19.40
N GLU A 765 16.17 -5.84 19.00
CA GLU A 765 15.40 -4.71 19.51
C GLU A 765 15.08 -3.68 18.42
N THR A 766 13.93 -3.01 18.59
CA THR A 766 13.63 -1.79 17.84
C THR A 766 14.43 -0.67 18.48
N LEU A 767 15.46 -0.18 17.80
CA LEU A 767 16.34 0.85 18.34
C LEU A 767 15.59 2.18 18.45
N LYS A 768 14.99 2.60 17.33
CA LYS A 768 14.14 3.79 17.24
C LYS A 768 13.46 3.92 15.88
N THR A 769 12.51 4.84 15.81
CA THR A 769 11.94 5.37 14.57
C THR A 769 12.55 6.72 14.21
N PHE A 770 12.29 7.19 12.99
CA PHE A 770 12.65 8.54 12.56
C PHE A 770 11.64 9.07 11.54
N SER A 771 11.54 10.40 11.44
CA SER A 771 10.78 11.08 10.39
C SER A 771 11.33 12.48 10.11
N GLU A 772 11.27 12.91 8.85
CA GLU A 772 11.74 14.21 8.39
C GLU A 772 11.07 14.65 7.07
N ASN A 773 10.83 15.95 6.89
CA ASN A 773 10.23 16.53 5.69
C ASN A 773 11.31 17.00 4.71
N TYR A 774 11.19 16.61 3.44
CA TYR A 774 12.11 16.99 2.38
C TYR A 774 11.37 17.38 1.10
N PRO A 775 11.92 18.31 0.29
CA PRO A 775 11.67 18.32 -1.14
C PRO A 775 11.95 16.94 -1.74
N THR A 776 11.12 16.50 -2.69
CA THR A 776 11.17 15.13 -3.21
C THR A 776 12.50 14.80 -3.89
N SER A 777 13.11 15.76 -4.57
CA SER A 777 14.45 15.61 -5.15
C SER A 777 15.53 15.38 -4.09
N GLU A 778 15.48 16.14 -3.00
CA GLU A 778 16.42 16.04 -1.88
C GLU A 778 16.28 14.70 -1.14
N MET A 779 15.03 14.25 -0.95
CA MET A 779 14.71 13.00 -0.26
C MET A 779 15.38 11.76 -0.87
N TYR A 780 15.54 11.74 -2.20
CA TYR A 780 16.13 10.64 -2.95
C TYR A 780 17.58 10.89 -3.39
N SER A 781 18.23 11.93 -2.85
CA SER A 781 19.62 12.26 -3.17
C SER A 781 20.47 12.53 -1.94
N GLN A 782 19.97 13.30 -0.97
CA GLN A 782 20.75 13.76 0.20
C GLN A 782 19.93 13.91 1.51
N PRO A 783 19.12 12.92 1.93
CA PRO A 783 18.36 13.00 3.18
C PRO A 783 19.28 12.86 4.40
N SER A 784 19.56 13.96 5.10
CA SER A 784 20.43 14.00 6.29
C SER A 784 20.00 13.01 7.37
N VAL A 785 18.70 12.88 7.64
CA VAL A 785 18.16 11.98 8.68
C VAL A 785 18.60 10.52 8.49
N LEU A 786 18.75 10.05 7.24
CA LEU A 786 19.21 8.69 6.95
C LEU A 786 20.72 8.56 7.15
N LEU A 787 21.49 9.55 6.69
CA LEU A 787 22.93 9.59 6.91
C LEU A 787 23.26 9.61 8.41
N ASP A 788 22.48 10.35 9.20
CA ASP A 788 22.62 10.39 10.66
C ASP A 788 22.37 9.01 11.27
N GLN A 789 21.36 8.26 10.81
CA GLN A 789 21.13 6.90 11.31
C GLN A 789 22.30 5.96 11.02
N ILE A 790 22.81 6.00 9.80
CA ILE A 790 23.96 5.19 9.39
C ILE A 790 25.21 5.58 10.18
N THR A 791 25.45 6.89 10.35
CA THR A 791 26.58 7.40 11.15
C THR A 791 26.51 6.90 12.60
N ASN A 792 25.34 6.99 13.22
CA ASN A 792 25.13 6.53 14.59
C ASN A 792 25.36 5.01 14.72
N LEU A 793 24.85 4.23 13.77
CA LEU A 793 25.03 2.78 13.73
C LEU A 793 26.49 2.38 13.51
N TYR A 794 27.17 3.03 12.57
CA TYR A 794 28.59 2.81 12.31
C TYR A 794 29.45 3.10 13.56
N ASN A 795 29.18 4.22 14.24
CA ASN A 795 29.85 4.57 15.51
C ASN A 795 29.60 3.54 16.63
N GLN A 796 28.45 2.85 16.60
CA GLN A 796 28.12 1.75 17.51
C GLN A 796 28.65 0.38 17.05
N ARG A 797 29.49 0.36 15.99
CA ARG A 797 30.10 -0.80 15.34
C ARG A 797 29.14 -1.71 14.57
N TYR A 798 28.00 -1.20 14.13
CA TYR A 798 27.17 -1.90 13.14
C TYR A 798 27.75 -1.67 11.74
N GLN A 799 28.57 -2.62 11.28
CA GLN A 799 29.21 -2.56 9.96
C GLN A 799 28.32 -3.09 8.83
N HIS A 800 27.37 -3.97 9.15
CA HIS A 800 26.44 -4.55 8.19
C HIS A 800 25.05 -3.93 8.36
N ILE A 801 24.51 -3.34 7.30
CA ILE A 801 23.21 -2.67 7.30
C ILE A 801 22.33 -3.21 6.18
N LEU A 802 21.22 -3.86 6.52
CA LEU A 802 20.15 -4.17 5.57
C LEU A 802 19.31 -2.91 5.36
N TYR A 803 19.35 -2.32 4.17
CA TYR A 803 18.58 -1.14 3.83
C TYR A 803 17.36 -1.55 3.02
N ILE A 804 16.19 -1.57 3.66
CA ILE A 804 14.94 -2.11 3.11
C ILE A 804 13.99 -0.99 2.70
N ALA A 805 13.59 -1.01 1.43
CA ALA A 805 12.60 -0.08 0.90
C ALA A 805 11.56 -0.79 0.04
N LYS A 806 10.50 -0.06 -0.36
CA LYS A 806 9.55 -0.55 -1.36
C LYS A 806 10.28 -0.81 -2.68
N ALA A 807 9.90 -1.89 -3.35
CA ALA A 807 10.50 -2.28 -4.62
C ALA A 807 10.43 -1.15 -5.67
N PRO A 808 11.49 -0.94 -6.46
CA PRO A 808 11.58 0.13 -7.46
C PRO A 808 10.88 -0.21 -8.78
N TYR A 809 9.96 -1.19 -8.77
CA TYR A 809 9.39 -1.72 -10.01
C TYR A 809 8.66 -0.65 -10.80
N SER A 810 8.94 -0.63 -12.10
CA SER A 810 8.21 0.19 -13.03
C SER A 810 7.05 -0.62 -13.59
N SER A 811 5.89 0.03 -13.74
CA SER A 811 4.82 -0.51 -14.60
C SER A 811 4.99 -0.02 -16.03
N SER A 812 6.21 0.44 -16.39
CA SER A 812 6.52 1.05 -17.68
C SER A 812 7.27 0.12 -18.62
N LEU A 813 7.04 0.32 -19.91
CA LEU A 813 7.80 -0.31 -20.99
C LEU A 813 9.17 0.37 -21.22
N ASN A 814 9.45 1.44 -20.50
CA ASN A 814 10.63 2.31 -20.59
C ASN A 814 10.74 3.04 -21.93
N LEU A 815 9.59 3.39 -22.53
CA LEU A 815 9.58 4.19 -23.77
C LEU A 815 9.92 5.65 -23.50
N THR A 816 9.50 6.21 -22.34
CA THR A 816 9.63 7.65 -22.02
C THR A 816 10.75 8.02 -21.05
N GLN A 817 11.57 7.05 -20.62
CA GLN A 817 12.63 7.30 -19.63
C GLN A 817 13.68 8.28 -20.17
N GLN A 818 13.86 9.39 -19.44
CA GLN A 818 15.08 10.21 -19.49
C GLN A 818 16.05 9.69 -18.41
N GLU A 819 17.35 9.76 -18.64
CA GLU A 819 18.38 9.26 -17.71
C GLU A 819 18.30 9.89 -16.30
N ASP A 820 17.65 11.06 -16.15
CA ASP A 820 17.46 11.76 -14.87
C ASP A 820 16.28 11.25 -14.01
N ASP A 821 15.32 10.51 -14.58
CA ASP A 821 14.15 9.97 -13.86
C ASP A 821 14.47 8.67 -13.07
N ASP A 822 15.65 8.09 -13.30
CA ASP A 822 16.17 6.88 -12.61
C ASP A 822 16.54 7.14 -11.12
N GLY A 823 16.33 8.35 -10.61
CA GLY A 823 16.76 8.77 -9.26
C GLY A 823 15.70 8.72 -8.14
N LEU A 824 14.40 8.68 -8.46
CA LEU A 824 13.32 8.97 -7.49
C LEU A 824 12.80 7.74 -6.72
N PHE A 825 13.70 6.96 -6.16
CA PHE A 825 13.36 5.87 -5.24
C PHE A 825 14.47 5.65 -4.20
N PHE A 826 14.14 5.01 -3.09
CA PHE A 826 15.06 4.88 -1.95
C PHE A 826 16.28 3.99 -2.20
N LEU A 827 16.27 3.19 -3.26
CA LEU A 827 17.39 2.34 -3.66
C LEU A 827 18.16 2.95 -4.86
N SER A 828 17.99 4.25 -5.13
CA SER A 828 18.62 4.90 -6.29
C SER A 828 20.13 5.01 -6.12
N ARG A 829 20.83 5.16 -7.25
CA ARG A 829 22.30 5.30 -7.27
C ARG A 829 22.77 6.51 -6.45
N ASN A 830 22.12 7.66 -6.63
CA ASN A 830 22.42 8.91 -5.92
C ASN A 830 22.20 8.73 -4.41
N LEU A 831 21.05 8.12 -4.07
CA LEU A 831 20.71 7.47 -2.83
C LEU A 831 21.90 6.85 -2.10
N ILE A 832 22.23 5.66 -2.58
CA ILE A 832 23.18 4.76 -1.95
C ILE A 832 24.57 5.39 -1.90
N LYS A 833 24.96 6.13 -2.94
CA LYS A 833 26.23 6.86 -2.97
C LYS A 833 26.35 7.85 -1.82
N TYR A 834 25.34 8.70 -1.62
CA TYR A 834 25.35 9.66 -0.51
C TYR A 834 25.48 8.99 0.86
N LEU A 835 24.85 7.82 1.04
CA LEU A 835 24.89 7.07 2.29
C LEU A 835 26.23 6.36 2.54
N THR A 836 27.02 6.06 1.49
CA THR A 836 28.29 5.32 1.60
C THR A 836 29.55 6.17 1.44
N ASP A 837 29.50 7.26 0.67
CA ASP A 837 30.69 8.05 0.26
C ASP A 837 31.61 8.42 1.43
N LYS A 838 31.03 8.82 2.57
CA LYS A 838 31.76 9.20 3.79
C LYS A 838 32.62 8.06 4.37
N TYR A 839 32.20 6.81 4.16
CA TYR A 839 32.80 5.62 4.78
C TYR A 839 33.74 4.86 3.85
N LEU A 840 33.85 5.27 2.57
CA LEU A 840 34.74 4.64 1.60
C LEU A 840 36.21 5.06 1.77
N THR A 841 36.50 6.17 2.48
CA THR A 841 37.84 6.75 2.63
C THR A 841 38.51 6.51 4.00
N GLU A 842 37.77 5.99 4.99
CA GLU A 842 38.29 5.81 6.36
C GLU A 842 38.92 4.41 6.54
N ASN A 843 40.25 4.37 6.75
CA ASN A 843 41.09 3.15 6.76
C ASN A 843 40.85 2.16 7.92
N SER A 844 39.84 2.32 8.78
CA SER A 844 39.74 1.53 10.01
C SER A 844 38.61 0.50 10.07
N CYS A 845 37.51 0.62 9.32
CA CYS A 845 36.44 -0.40 9.23
C CYS A 845 35.54 -0.14 8.00
N LYS A 846 35.39 -1.11 7.07
CA LYS A 846 34.52 -0.95 5.89
C LYS A 846 33.05 -1.10 6.31
N LEU A 847 32.20 -0.14 5.93
CA LEU A 847 30.74 -0.23 6.05
C LEU A 847 30.16 -1.01 4.85
N SER A 848 29.30 -1.98 5.10
CA SER A 848 28.59 -2.76 4.08
C SER A 848 27.08 -2.49 4.15
N ILE A 849 26.56 -1.76 3.16
CA ILE A 849 25.12 -1.53 2.98
C ILE A 849 24.58 -2.51 1.96
N TYR A 850 23.46 -3.16 2.29
CA TYR A 850 22.76 -4.12 1.46
C TYR A 850 21.40 -3.55 1.02
N PRO A 851 21.27 -2.98 -0.19
CA PRO A 851 20.01 -2.45 -0.70
C PRO A 851 19.05 -3.60 -1.01
N ILE A 852 17.94 -3.68 -0.28
CA ILE A 852 16.98 -4.79 -0.35
C ILE A 852 15.57 -4.25 -0.52
N PHE A 853 14.74 -4.98 -1.25
CA PHE A 853 13.31 -4.79 -1.28
C PHE A 853 12.60 -6.14 -1.16
N PHE A 854 11.30 -6.10 -0.92
CA PHE A 854 10.49 -7.31 -0.84
C PHE A 854 9.19 -7.16 -1.61
N ASP A 855 8.64 -8.30 -2.05
CA ASP A 855 7.30 -8.42 -2.59
C ASP A 855 6.55 -9.59 -1.94
N LYS A 856 5.25 -9.66 -2.15
CA LYS A 856 4.37 -10.69 -1.61
C LYS A 856 3.59 -11.38 -2.72
N TYR A 857 3.88 -12.65 -2.94
CA TYR A 857 3.11 -13.50 -3.85
C TYR A 857 2.35 -14.59 -3.10
N TYR A 858 1.56 -15.38 -3.83
CA TYR A 858 0.64 -16.34 -3.23
C TYR A 858 0.80 -17.74 -3.82
N VAL A 859 0.76 -18.75 -2.94
CA VAL A 859 0.91 -20.17 -3.28
C VAL A 859 -0.23 -21.00 -2.71
N ARG A 860 -0.52 -22.15 -3.31
CA ARG A 860 -1.47 -23.13 -2.79
C ARG A 860 -0.71 -24.21 -2.00
N LYS A 861 -1.18 -24.52 -0.79
CA LYS A 861 -0.72 -25.68 -0.01
C LYS A 861 -1.49 -26.93 -0.46
N LEU A 862 -0.78 -27.98 -0.86
CA LEU A 862 -1.36 -29.21 -1.43
C LEU A 862 -1.38 -30.39 -0.46
N LEU A 863 -0.43 -30.47 0.46
CA LEU A 863 -0.36 -31.53 1.48
C LEU A 863 -0.59 -30.94 2.86
N ASP A 864 -1.54 -31.50 3.61
CA ASP A 864 -1.79 -31.13 5.01
C ASP A 864 -1.03 -32.02 6.00
N ARG A 865 0.09 -32.59 5.55
CA ARG A 865 1.00 -33.39 6.36
C ARG A 865 1.80 -32.45 7.27
N THR A 866 1.34 -32.34 8.51
CA THR A 866 2.02 -31.87 9.74
C THR A 866 2.34 -30.37 9.86
N SER A 867 1.88 -29.80 10.98
CA SER A 867 2.19 -28.51 11.63
C SER A 867 2.20 -27.21 10.81
N ARG A 868 1.82 -26.11 11.47
CA ARG A 868 2.09 -24.75 10.98
C ARG A 868 3.61 -24.58 11.01
N ASP A 869 4.27 -24.90 9.91
CA ASP A 869 5.72 -24.78 9.80
C ASP A 869 6.08 -23.44 9.15
N SER A 870 7.14 -22.80 9.66
CA SER A 870 7.75 -21.66 9.00
C SER A 870 8.72 -22.20 7.97
N LEU A 871 8.47 -21.94 6.69
CA LEU A 871 9.24 -22.53 5.59
C LEU A 871 10.06 -21.45 4.89
N TYR A 872 11.17 -21.85 4.26
CA TYR A 872 12.04 -20.90 3.56
C TYR A 872 12.77 -21.52 2.36
N ILE A 873 13.19 -20.68 1.42
CA ILE A 873 14.15 -21.02 0.35
C ILE A 873 15.21 -19.93 0.34
N GLN A 874 16.48 -20.34 0.31
CA GLN A 874 17.63 -19.41 0.32
C GLN A 874 18.62 -19.66 -0.82
N ASP A 875 18.47 -20.75 -1.58
CA ASP A 875 19.36 -21.03 -2.70
C ASP A 875 19.01 -20.11 -3.87
N SER A 876 19.95 -19.24 -4.24
CA SER A 876 19.72 -18.26 -5.30
C SER A 876 19.65 -18.92 -6.68
N ALA A 877 20.26 -20.10 -6.87
CA ALA A 877 20.13 -20.84 -8.13
C ALA A 877 18.68 -21.32 -8.31
N GLU A 878 18.09 -21.91 -7.27
CA GLU A 878 16.68 -22.31 -7.25
C GLU A 878 15.77 -21.07 -7.42
N LEU A 879 16.06 -19.97 -6.71
CA LEU A 879 15.26 -18.75 -6.81
C LEU A 879 15.36 -18.04 -8.17
N THR A 880 16.45 -18.27 -8.92
CA THR A 880 16.60 -17.76 -10.30
C THR A 880 15.61 -18.44 -11.26
N GLU A 881 15.18 -19.68 -10.97
CA GLU A 881 14.10 -20.33 -11.73
C GLU A 881 12.75 -19.58 -11.57
N LEU A 882 12.53 -19.00 -10.39
CA LEU A 882 11.37 -18.14 -10.15
C LEU A 882 11.51 -16.81 -10.89
N VAL A 883 12.69 -16.18 -10.85
CA VAL A 883 12.96 -14.86 -11.42
C VAL A 883 14.39 -14.80 -11.97
N ASN A 884 14.54 -14.82 -13.29
CA ASN A 884 15.83 -14.58 -13.93
C ASN A 884 15.90 -13.12 -14.39
N SER A 885 16.55 -12.26 -13.60
CA SER A 885 16.74 -10.85 -13.95
C SER A 885 18.19 -10.41 -13.83
N GLN A 886 18.64 -9.66 -14.84
CA GLN A 886 20.01 -9.12 -14.91
C GLN A 886 20.26 -7.99 -13.89
N GLN A 887 19.21 -7.33 -13.43
CA GLN A 887 19.29 -6.17 -12.54
C GLN A 887 18.68 -6.42 -11.15
N SER A 888 17.76 -7.38 -11.01
CA SER A 888 17.08 -7.69 -9.75
C SER A 888 17.22 -9.17 -9.42
N VAL A 889 17.85 -9.55 -8.32
CA VAL A 889 18.03 -10.97 -7.97
C VAL A 889 17.32 -11.30 -6.67
N VAL A 890 16.42 -12.29 -6.74
CA VAL A 890 15.74 -12.88 -5.58
C VAL A 890 16.71 -13.79 -4.86
N PHE A 891 16.86 -13.61 -3.54
CA PHE A 891 17.83 -14.37 -2.75
C PHE A 891 17.23 -15.05 -1.52
N PHE A 892 15.98 -14.73 -1.14
CA PHE A 892 15.34 -15.36 0.00
C PHE A 892 13.81 -15.32 -0.08
N ASN A 893 13.16 -16.47 0.09
CA ASN A 893 11.70 -16.57 0.21
C ASN A 893 11.29 -17.13 1.57
N LEU A 894 10.30 -16.51 2.20
CA LEU A 894 9.72 -16.93 3.48
C LEU A 894 8.23 -17.24 3.35
N PHE A 895 7.81 -18.31 4.01
CA PHE A 895 6.45 -18.83 3.97
C PHE A 895 5.91 -18.99 5.39
N ASN A 896 4.65 -18.61 5.60
CA ASN A 896 3.89 -19.08 6.75
C ASN A 896 2.78 -20.02 6.29
N GLY A 897 2.74 -21.23 6.87
CA GLY A 897 1.66 -22.20 6.61
C GLY A 897 0.32 -21.83 7.26
N THR A 898 0.11 -20.57 7.65
CA THR A 898 -1.04 -20.13 8.45
C THR A 898 -2.14 -19.54 7.57
N ALA A 899 -3.31 -20.16 7.60
CA ALA A 899 -4.57 -19.54 7.17
C ALA A 899 -5.13 -18.69 8.32
N VAL A 900 -5.31 -17.39 8.10
CA VAL A 900 -5.94 -16.47 9.07
C VAL A 900 -7.42 -16.84 9.29
N ASP A 901 -8.07 -17.37 8.25
CA ASP A 901 -9.37 -18.03 8.32
C ASP A 901 -9.34 -19.32 7.47
N PRO A 902 -9.30 -20.52 8.09
CA PRO A 902 -9.25 -21.80 7.36
C PRO A 902 -10.41 -22.00 6.39
N ASN A 903 -11.58 -21.39 6.65
CA ASN A 903 -12.76 -21.53 5.81
C ASN A 903 -12.76 -20.56 4.60
N ASN A 904 -11.94 -19.50 4.65
CA ASN A 904 -11.88 -18.46 3.61
C ASN A 904 -10.51 -18.32 2.93
N THR A 905 -9.45 -18.94 3.44
CA THR A 905 -8.07 -18.78 2.93
C THR A 905 -7.67 -19.96 2.06
N PHE A 906 -7.84 -19.84 0.74
CA PHE A 906 -7.44 -20.89 -0.22
C PHE A 906 -5.96 -20.80 -0.61
N TYR A 907 -5.42 -19.58 -0.70
CA TYR A 907 -4.01 -19.28 -1.01
C TYR A 907 -3.27 -18.75 0.22
N HIS A 908 -1.97 -19.03 0.29
CA HIS A 908 -1.06 -18.63 1.38
C HIS A 908 -0.03 -17.65 0.84
N GLY A 909 0.36 -16.65 1.64
CA GLY A 909 1.33 -15.64 1.23
C GLY A 909 2.76 -16.17 1.30
N VAL A 910 3.63 -15.56 0.48
CA VAL A 910 5.08 -15.74 0.50
C VAL A 910 5.69 -14.35 0.44
N ILE A 911 6.68 -14.07 1.28
CA ILE A 911 7.51 -12.87 1.16
C ILE A 911 8.77 -13.24 0.41
N SER A 912 9.08 -12.47 -0.63
CA SER A 912 10.24 -12.65 -1.48
C SER A 912 11.16 -11.45 -1.34
N TYR A 913 12.42 -11.69 -0.98
CA TYR A 913 13.46 -10.66 -0.87
C TYR A 913 14.35 -10.66 -2.10
N ALA A 914 14.62 -9.47 -2.60
CA ALA A 914 15.50 -9.25 -3.72
C ALA A 914 16.41 -8.03 -3.51
N THR A 915 17.50 -8.00 -4.26
CA THR A 915 18.46 -6.89 -4.30
C THR A 915 18.72 -6.48 -5.75
N LEU A 916 19.30 -5.30 -5.94
CA LEU A 916 19.65 -4.77 -7.25
C LEU A 916 21.15 -4.99 -7.50
N LEU A 917 21.49 -5.57 -8.66
CA LEU A 917 22.87 -5.83 -9.09
C LEU A 917 23.21 -5.00 -10.33
N ASN A 918 24.50 -4.72 -10.53
CA ASN A 918 25.06 -4.01 -11.68
C ASN A 918 24.63 -2.53 -11.81
N ILE A 919 23.89 -1.99 -10.84
CA ILE A 919 23.45 -0.58 -10.84
C ILE A 919 24.34 0.35 -9.99
N TYR A 920 25.14 -0.21 -9.08
CA TYR A 920 25.95 0.54 -8.13
C TYR A 920 27.43 0.59 -8.50
N GLN A 921 27.76 0.49 -9.80
CA GLN A 921 29.14 0.54 -10.29
C GLN A 921 29.85 1.79 -9.77
N GLY A 922 30.99 1.59 -9.10
CA GLY A 922 31.80 2.64 -8.48
C GLY A 922 31.24 3.21 -7.16
N ILE A 923 30.20 2.59 -6.58
CA ILE A 923 29.58 3.01 -5.32
C ILE A 923 29.57 1.88 -4.31
N LEU A 924 29.04 0.71 -4.71
CA LEU A 924 29.11 -0.52 -3.95
C LEU A 924 30.01 -1.52 -4.68
N ASP A 925 30.60 -2.43 -3.92
CA ASP A 925 31.29 -3.58 -4.45
C ASP A 925 30.27 -4.66 -4.82
N ASP A 926 29.95 -4.76 -6.10
CA ASP A 926 29.01 -5.74 -6.64
C ASP A 926 29.47 -7.19 -6.37
N GLU A 927 30.77 -7.45 -6.30
CA GLU A 927 31.28 -8.78 -5.91
C GLU A 927 30.98 -9.07 -4.45
N GLU A 928 31.11 -8.07 -3.57
CA GLU A 928 30.76 -8.18 -2.16
C GLU A 928 29.25 -8.42 -1.97
N LEU A 929 28.39 -7.69 -2.68
CA LEU A 929 26.94 -7.94 -2.66
C LEU A 929 26.60 -9.36 -3.12
N ARG A 930 27.23 -9.83 -4.21
CA ARG A 930 27.06 -11.20 -4.71
C ARG A 930 27.53 -12.22 -3.69
N LYS A 931 28.71 -12.04 -3.10
CA LYS A 931 29.28 -12.94 -2.07
C LYS A 931 28.41 -13.03 -0.82
N ASN A 932 27.87 -11.90 -0.36
CA ASN A 932 27.18 -11.81 0.92
C ASN A 932 25.67 -12.10 0.85
N LEU A 933 25.02 -11.91 -0.30
CA LEU A 933 23.57 -12.13 -0.44
C LEU A 933 23.20 -13.24 -1.45
N ILE A 934 24.01 -13.46 -2.48
CA ILE A 934 23.64 -14.33 -3.61
C ILE A 934 24.33 -15.69 -3.51
N TYR A 935 25.65 -15.71 -3.43
CA TYR A 935 26.42 -16.95 -3.34
C TYR A 935 26.28 -17.57 -1.95
N ASN A 936 26.26 -18.90 -1.91
CA ASN A 936 26.14 -19.64 -0.66
C ASN A 936 27.43 -19.47 0.15
N GLY A 937 27.30 -18.97 1.39
CA GLY A 937 28.42 -18.73 2.31
C GLY A 937 27.94 -18.33 3.71
N ASP A 938 28.85 -18.31 4.68
CA ASP A 938 28.56 -18.05 6.10
C ASP A 938 27.86 -16.70 6.32
N MET A 939 28.34 -15.62 5.69
CA MET A 939 27.75 -14.29 5.84
C MET A 939 26.29 -14.24 5.35
N LYS A 940 25.99 -14.87 4.20
CA LYS A 940 24.62 -15.01 3.70
C LYS A 940 23.76 -15.76 4.71
N LYS A 941 24.25 -16.89 5.24
CA LYS A 941 23.53 -17.69 6.26
C LYS A 941 23.18 -16.84 7.47
N ASP A 942 24.14 -16.09 8.01
CA ASP A 942 23.97 -15.24 9.19
C ASP A 942 22.93 -14.13 8.95
N ILE A 943 23.05 -13.41 7.83
CA ILE A 943 22.10 -12.37 7.43
C ILE A 943 20.67 -12.93 7.32
N LEU A 944 20.51 -14.08 6.65
CA LEU A 944 19.19 -14.70 6.46
C LEU A 944 18.62 -15.25 7.77
N GLN A 945 19.47 -15.73 8.68
CA GLN A 945 19.05 -16.13 10.01
C GLN A 945 18.54 -14.94 10.81
N TYR A 946 19.27 -13.83 10.86
CA TYR A 946 18.81 -12.60 11.52
C TYR A 946 17.55 -12.02 10.92
N LEU A 947 17.43 -12.01 9.59
CA LEU A 947 16.21 -11.61 8.91
C LEU A 947 15.04 -12.52 9.31
N THR A 948 15.24 -13.84 9.38
CA THR A 948 14.21 -14.79 9.85
C THR A 948 13.81 -14.53 11.30
N LEU A 949 14.77 -14.30 12.20
CA LEU A 949 14.50 -13.98 13.60
C LEU A 949 13.71 -12.67 13.74
N PHE A 950 13.96 -11.68 12.87
CA PHE A 950 13.15 -10.47 12.80
C PHE A 950 11.67 -10.78 12.48
N HIS A 951 11.37 -11.66 11.53
CA HIS A 951 10.00 -12.11 11.28
C HIS A 951 9.35 -12.82 12.48
N PHE A 952 10.12 -13.62 13.22
CA PHE A 952 9.64 -14.25 14.45
C PHE A 952 9.45 -13.22 15.57
N SER A 953 10.27 -12.18 15.64
CA SER A 953 10.16 -11.12 16.66
C SER A 953 8.83 -10.35 16.55
N ARG A 954 8.27 -10.27 15.33
CA ARG A 954 7.00 -9.57 15.05
C ARG A 954 5.79 -10.50 14.99
N TYR A 955 5.88 -11.72 15.52
CA TYR A 955 4.83 -12.74 15.41
C TYR A 955 3.43 -12.28 15.84
N GLU A 956 2.41 -12.95 15.31
CA GLU A 956 1.02 -12.83 15.79
C GLU A 956 0.73 -13.91 16.82
N ALA A 957 0.20 -13.54 17.99
CA ALA A 957 -0.10 -14.51 19.03
C ALA A 957 -1.10 -15.58 18.52
N SER A 958 -0.77 -16.83 18.78
CA SER A 958 -1.59 -17.98 18.40
C SER A 958 -1.21 -19.18 19.26
N LYS A 959 -1.96 -20.28 19.18
CA LYS A 959 -1.61 -21.52 19.89
C LYS A 959 -0.18 -22.03 19.60
N ARG A 960 0.40 -21.66 18.45
CA ARG A 960 1.82 -21.88 18.10
C ARG A 960 2.36 -20.69 17.30
N ILE A 961 3.45 -20.09 17.75
CA ILE A 961 4.10 -18.96 17.08
C ILE A 961 4.66 -19.39 15.73
N ASN A 962 4.53 -18.53 14.72
CA ASN A 962 5.10 -18.68 13.38
C ASN A 962 5.64 -17.34 12.90
N VAL A 963 6.42 -17.35 11.81
CA VAL A 963 6.86 -16.12 11.14
C VAL A 963 5.66 -15.23 10.79
N LYS A 964 5.73 -13.95 11.20
CA LYS A 964 4.87 -12.93 10.60
C LYS A 964 5.41 -12.65 9.22
N LEU A 965 4.65 -12.97 8.17
CA LEU A 965 5.13 -12.82 6.80
C LEU A 965 5.55 -11.38 6.49
N ASP A 966 4.71 -10.41 6.80
CA ASP A 966 4.97 -9.00 6.47
C ASP A 966 5.21 -8.18 7.76
N PRO A 967 6.44 -8.16 8.30
CA PRO A 967 6.78 -7.35 9.47
C PRO A 967 6.84 -5.85 9.14
N TYR A 968 6.86 -5.49 7.85
CA TYR A 968 7.07 -4.13 7.35
C TYR A 968 5.78 -3.35 7.17
N GLN A 969 4.62 -4.00 7.18
CA GLN A 969 3.29 -3.41 6.89
C GLN A 969 3.02 -2.06 7.58
N HIS A 970 3.61 -1.82 8.76
CA HIS A 970 3.51 -0.54 9.48
C HIS A 970 4.21 0.63 8.77
N ILE A 971 5.36 0.39 8.12
CA ILE A 971 6.13 1.41 7.39
C ILE A 971 5.88 1.31 5.87
N ILE A 972 5.86 0.10 5.33
CA ILE A 972 5.72 -0.22 3.90
C ILE A 972 4.47 -1.10 3.72
N GLY A 973 3.31 -0.49 3.47
CA GLY A 973 2.06 -1.24 3.30
C GLY A 973 0.81 -0.37 3.07
N ASP A 974 -0.32 -1.03 2.78
CA ASP A 974 -1.60 -0.37 2.46
C ASP A 974 -2.32 0.26 3.67
N GLU A 975 -1.95 -0.14 4.88
CA GLU A 975 -2.34 0.48 6.16
C GLU A 975 -1.09 1.04 6.88
N SER A 976 -0.06 1.44 6.11
CA SER A 976 1.16 2.03 6.65
C SER A 976 0.91 3.36 7.34
N LEU A 977 1.80 3.72 8.25
CA LEU A 977 1.84 4.98 8.97
C LEU A 977 1.63 6.18 8.05
N GLY A 978 2.29 6.22 6.89
CA GLY A 978 2.15 7.31 5.93
C GLY A 978 0.72 7.50 5.43
N LYS A 979 -0.06 6.43 5.27
CA LYS A 979 -1.49 6.54 4.92
C LYS A 979 -2.33 6.97 6.11
N LEU A 980 -2.06 6.42 7.29
CA LEU A 980 -2.80 6.70 8.52
C LEU A 980 -2.56 8.12 9.04
N ALA A 981 -1.43 8.74 8.69
CA ALA A 981 -1.14 10.13 9.02
C ALA A 981 -2.01 11.14 8.27
N LEU A 982 -2.76 10.74 7.22
CA LEU A 982 -3.55 11.64 6.40
C LEU A 982 -4.98 11.78 6.92
N PHE A 983 -5.45 13.02 7.03
CA PHE A 983 -6.87 13.34 7.13
C PHE A 983 -7.23 14.55 6.28
N LYS A 984 -8.52 14.78 6.05
CA LYS A 984 -8.99 15.86 5.17
C LYS A 984 -8.76 17.25 5.76
N HIS A 985 -8.34 18.17 4.90
CA HIS A 985 -8.33 19.61 5.17
C HIS A 985 -9.76 20.17 5.21
N SER A 986 -9.91 21.44 5.58
CA SER A 986 -11.17 22.11 5.90
C SER A 986 -12.30 22.03 4.85
N GLN A 987 -12.03 21.81 3.55
CA GLN A 987 -13.07 21.65 2.51
C GLN A 987 -13.02 20.28 1.78
N GLU A 988 -12.46 19.25 2.41
CA GLU A 988 -12.40 17.84 1.97
C GLU A 988 -11.60 17.51 0.68
N LYS A 989 -11.15 18.52 -0.07
CA LYS A 989 -10.47 18.33 -1.35
C LYS A 989 -8.99 17.98 -1.19
N ALA A 990 -8.32 18.65 -0.26
CA ALA A 990 -6.90 18.43 0.04
C ALA A 990 -6.71 17.51 1.26
N ASP A 991 -5.62 16.75 1.26
CA ASP A 991 -5.16 15.97 2.41
C ASP A 991 -4.17 16.79 3.26
N PHE A 992 -4.26 16.64 4.59
CA PHE A 992 -3.31 17.13 5.58
C PHE A 992 -2.52 15.96 6.16
N ASN A 993 -1.19 16.10 6.25
CA ASN A 993 -0.30 15.07 6.78
C ASN A 993 0.11 15.37 8.23
N SER A 994 -0.57 14.74 9.19
CA SER A 994 -0.32 14.98 10.62
C SER A 994 1.07 14.60 11.10
N LEU A 995 1.68 13.55 10.53
CA LEU A 995 3.06 13.19 10.85
C LEU A 995 4.01 14.29 10.40
N ALA A 996 3.87 14.78 9.16
CA ALA A 996 4.70 15.86 8.62
C ALA A 996 4.63 17.14 9.47
N PHE A 997 3.42 17.55 9.87
CA PHE A 997 3.23 18.71 10.75
C PHE A 997 3.88 18.51 12.13
N LEU A 998 3.65 17.35 12.76
CA LEU A 998 4.21 17.06 14.07
C LEU A 998 5.73 16.82 14.04
N THR A 999 6.29 16.43 12.90
CA THR A 999 7.75 16.40 12.68
C THR A 999 8.34 17.82 12.79
N GLU A 1000 7.68 18.85 12.26
CA GLU A 1000 8.14 20.24 12.44
C GLU A 1000 8.00 20.70 13.89
N VAL A 1001 6.91 20.33 14.56
CA VAL A 1001 6.72 20.58 16.00
C VAL A 1001 7.84 19.92 16.82
N LYS A 1002 8.16 18.66 16.54
CA LYS A 1002 9.23 17.89 17.20
C LYS A 1002 10.57 18.62 17.12
N LYS A 1003 10.97 19.12 15.94
CA LYS A 1003 12.23 19.86 15.77
C LYS A 1003 12.35 21.02 16.76
N ILE A 1004 11.27 21.78 16.92
CA ILE A 1004 11.22 22.92 17.84
C ILE A 1004 11.36 22.45 19.29
N LEU A 1005 10.64 21.39 19.68
CA LEU A 1005 10.67 20.85 21.05
C LEU A 1005 12.04 20.28 21.41
N ASN A 1006 12.73 19.62 20.46
CA ASN A 1006 14.02 18.97 20.69
C ASN A 1006 15.21 19.95 20.67
N THR A 1007 15.12 21.11 19.99
CA THR A 1007 16.18 22.13 19.96
C THR A 1007 16.46 22.73 21.35
N ALA A 1008 15.52 22.65 22.29
CA ALA A 1008 15.71 23.12 23.66
C ALA A 1008 16.73 22.32 24.50
N ARG A 1009 17.27 21.20 23.98
CA ARG A 1009 18.23 20.32 24.69
C ARG A 1009 19.70 20.48 24.30
N TYR A 1010 20.02 21.17 23.19
CA TYR A 1010 21.41 21.34 22.75
C TYR A 1010 21.69 22.82 22.41
N PRO A 1011 22.55 23.52 23.17
CA PRO A 1011 23.14 24.76 22.67
C PRO A 1011 23.93 24.41 21.41
N SER A 1012 23.80 25.25 20.38
CA SER A 1012 24.48 25.08 19.08
C SER A 1012 25.95 24.70 19.27
N PRO A 1013 26.49 23.73 18.52
CA PRO A 1013 27.93 23.54 18.48
C PRO A 1013 28.52 24.80 17.85
N THR A 1014 29.17 25.63 18.67
CA THR A 1014 30.09 26.65 18.18
C THR A 1014 31.18 25.91 17.42
N LEU A 1015 31.13 26.02 16.08
CA LEU A 1015 32.25 25.66 15.21
C LEU A 1015 33.51 26.35 15.76
N PRO A 1016 34.60 25.62 16.07
CA PRO A 1016 35.90 26.27 16.20
C PRO A 1016 36.29 26.80 14.81
N LEU A 1017 36.67 28.08 14.77
CA LEU A 1017 37.16 28.81 13.59
C LEU A 1017 38.26 28.06 12.83
#